data_AF-A0A7L4YT15-F1
#
_entry.id   AF-A0A7L4YT15-F1
#
_cell.length_a   1.000
_cell.length_b   1.000
_cell.length_c   1.000
_cell.angle_alpha   90.00
_cell.angle_beta   90.00
_cell.angle_gamma   90.00
#
_symmetry.space_group_name_H-M   'P 1'
#
loop_
_entity.id
_entity.type
_entity.pdbx_description
1 polymer ?
#
loop_
_entity_poly.entity_id
_entity_poly.type
_entity_poly.pdbx_seq_one_letter_code
_entity_poly.pdbx_strand_id
1 'polypeptide(L)'
;MPVPAGSRTLVLDETQTKDFASAGISWVGDAPVDGIGMQVRTKSAETGEWSDWNELTVSRLVAANPDAPEQRQGSDPFWFGDSNGVEVAVTVMPGTQISDLKITLIDPKQVAQDADPTAGAPTSSAGAAMQQPPVYTRAAWGADESKMTWAPKYASTIKAATLHHTADTNNYSAADVPAMMRSIYQYQAVTLGWGDIGYNVVIDKFGRAWEGRSGGLETAVQGAHAGGFNTYTFGLSMLGNYDTVDVPQATRDTLAQWIAWKFSLFNVDPLATTQLTQQGGNGTTAKFQDGQTVTLPTVFGHRDTGYTACPGRYGYAILPWLRQRASELIPQISYSTDTKRTMLTNTGGVPVRGGPGLLYGMVGSLSAGTFVTADSTISNGYIKVSGNGVTGWVDQKWLVQDPHPNSARYTTTSGVPVYAGPGSGYLALGQASVNTAFYTDGVISDGYVRVHWGKSGGWVPQQWLTTTRPGGLAIPSGNPTSTRPMQTNTNGIPVYSGPSTSQQIGTLSAGIPVTAGYEVIGGYVHISFGSNGGWVPLQWMSSNPLPTQNLFTTTGGIQVYFGPGNGYAKGDTLSAGTPLAATGGSVNGYVWIVYGDVGGWIEAKWTSTYPRGNPVGERFVATNTGGVPVYSEPSTASTVRTTYSGNTVLQAAYAEYNGMTHIQYGTTGGWVPSQWLTTNPGASSVALTNTGGVPVYLGPGSGYTLAGYLPGSQQVGLSAEAPVGGYRHITYGQTGGWLSTQWLATNPTSVTGTVYTNTGGVPVHLGPGSGYDLAGSVSANTALAYSGAPQNGYVQVRYGSYGGWVAQKWVIQNPTPVSTMTATTSGISAYLGPGTGYYRIGEISQGTKVQVGAERADGYMLIVFGNTGAWVPTKWFS
;
A
#
# COMPACT_ATOMS: atom_id res chain seq x y z
N MET A 1 -20.99 -3.47 35.56
CA MET A 1 -20.89 -2.29 36.45
C MET A 1 -21.96 -2.39 37.53
N PRO A 2 -21.77 -1.83 38.75
CA PRO A 2 -22.86 -1.75 39.73
C PRO A 2 -23.99 -0.90 39.16
N VAL A 3 -25.22 -1.43 39.16
CA VAL A 3 -26.41 -0.71 38.68
C VAL A 3 -26.72 0.41 39.68
N PRO A 4 -26.76 1.70 39.26
CA PRO A 4 -27.05 2.81 40.18
C PRO A 4 -28.42 2.64 40.86
N ALA A 5 -28.51 3.04 42.13
CA ALA A 5 -29.78 3.04 42.87
C ALA A 5 -30.85 3.88 42.14
N GLY A 6 -32.04 3.31 41.93
CA GLY A 6 -33.14 3.95 41.18
C GLY A 6 -33.20 3.61 39.69
N SER A 7 -32.28 2.77 39.18
CA SER A 7 -32.38 2.23 37.81
C SER A 7 -33.53 1.23 37.70
N ARG A 8 -34.13 1.12 36.52
CA ARG A 8 -35.25 0.21 36.23
C ARG A 8 -34.79 -0.84 35.23
N THR A 9 -34.86 -2.12 35.58
CA THR A 9 -34.51 -3.22 34.67
C THR A 9 -35.78 -3.89 34.18
N LEU A 10 -35.93 -3.94 32.86
CA LEU A 10 -36.97 -4.66 32.15
C LEU A 10 -36.36 -5.95 31.60
N VAL A 11 -37.00 -7.09 31.85
CA VAL A 11 -36.54 -8.40 31.38
C VAL A 11 -37.61 -9.02 30.50
N LEU A 12 -37.18 -9.57 29.37
CA LEU A 12 -37.95 -10.54 28.60
C LEU A 12 -37.35 -11.92 28.91
N ASP A 13 -38.09 -12.73 29.64
CA ASP A 13 -37.72 -14.11 29.99
C ASP A 13 -37.71 -15.02 28.75
N GLU A 14 -37.15 -16.24 28.88
CA GLU A 14 -37.01 -17.22 27.80
C GLU A 14 -38.29 -17.31 26.96
N THR A 15 -38.17 -16.77 25.73
CA THR A 15 -39.28 -16.73 24.77
C THR A 15 -38.88 -17.54 23.56
N GLN A 16 -39.65 -18.59 23.26
CA GLN A 16 -39.51 -19.35 22.03
C GLN A 16 -40.11 -18.57 20.86
N THR A 17 -39.41 -18.58 19.73
CA THR A 17 -39.71 -17.74 18.56
C THR A 17 -39.64 -18.57 17.28
N LYS A 18 -40.06 -17.98 16.17
CA LYS A 18 -39.67 -18.48 14.84
C LYS A 18 -38.19 -18.19 14.62
N ASP A 19 -37.56 -18.90 13.69
CA ASP A 19 -36.15 -18.71 13.37
C ASP A 19 -35.85 -17.25 12.97
N PHE A 20 -34.74 -16.74 13.50
CA PHE A 20 -34.19 -15.41 13.21
C PHE A 20 -32.66 -15.48 13.31
N ALA A 21 -31.96 -14.50 12.75
CA ALA A 21 -30.49 -14.47 12.77
C ALA A 21 -29.90 -13.20 13.40
N SER A 22 -30.70 -12.15 13.57
CA SER A 22 -30.26 -10.91 14.20
C SER A 22 -31.33 -10.28 15.08
N ALA A 23 -30.90 -9.52 16.08
CA ALA A 23 -31.81 -8.77 16.94
C ALA A 23 -31.32 -7.35 17.23
N GLY A 24 -32.26 -6.41 17.38
CA GLY A 24 -31.98 -5.05 17.83
C GLY A 24 -33.12 -4.50 18.68
N ILE A 25 -32.82 -3.54 19.55
CA ILE A 25 -33.78 -2.97 20.50
C ILE A 25 -34.03 -1.50 20.14
N SER A 26 -35.29 -1.11 20.05
CA SER A 26 -35.71 0.26 19.74
C SER A 26 -36.71 0.82 20.75
N TRP A 27 -36.78 2.14 20.88
CA TRP A 27 -37.68 2.85 21.78
C TRP A 27 -38.05 4.24 21.22
N VAL A 28 -39.04 4.87 21.84
CA VAL A 28 -39.42 6.28 21.63
C VAL A 28 -38.89 7.10 22.80
N GLY A 29 -38.36 8.29 22.52
CA GLY A 29 -37.79 9.20 23.52
C GLY A 29 -36.27 9.29 23.49
N ASP A 30 -35.73 10.32 24.13
CA ASP A 30 -34.31 10.67 24.12
C ASP A 30 -33.59 10.06 25.32
N ALA A 31 -32.78 9.02 25.08
CA ALA A 31 -31.87 8.48 26.07
C ALA A 31 -30.43 8.91 25.76
N PRO A 32 -29.63 9.38 26.75
CA PRO A 32 -28.19 9.51 26.56
C PRO A 32 -27.55 8.12 26.41
N VAL A 33 -26.35 8.05 25.83
CA VAL A 33 -25.66 6.78 25.51
C VAL A 33 -25.38 5.92 26.74
N ASP A 34 -25.22 6.54 27.90
CA ASP A 34 -25.05 5.91 29.21
C ASP A 34 -26.38 5.77 29.97
N GLY A 35 -27.48 6.28 29.42
CA GLY A 35 -28.80 6.30 30.04
C GLY A 35 -29.59 5.01 29.91
N ILE A 36 -29.15 4.09 29.04
CA ILE A 36 -29.76 2.78 28.81
C ILE A 36 -28.66 1.72 28.54
N GLY A 37 -28.69 0.62 29.29
CA GLY A 37 -27.87 -0.57 29.04
C GLY A 37 -28.75 -1.69 28.50
N MET A 38 -28.28 -2.41 27.48
CA MET A 38 -29.07 -3.43 26.78
C MET A 38 -28.25 -4.68 26.60
N GLN A 39 -28.79 -5.83 27.01
CA GLN A 39 -28.17 -7.13 26.81
C GLN A 39 -29.17 -8.09 26.19
N VAL A 40 -28.68 -8.91 25.24
CA VAL A 40 -29.45 -9.95 24.57
C VAL A 40 -28.65 -11.24 24.56
N ARG A 41 -29.33 -12.36 24.78
CA ARG A 41 -28.81 -13.69 24.45
C ARG A 41 -29.84 -14.46 23.64
N THR A 42 -29.38 -15.37 22.81
CA THR A 42 -30.25 -16.17 21.94
C THR A 42 -29.98 -17.65 22.10
N LYS A 43 -30.96 -18.46 21.71
CA LYS A 43 -30.86 -19.92 21.68
C LYS A 43 -30.57 -20.35 20.25
N SER A 44 -29.44 -21.01 20.02
CA SER A 44 -29.07 -21.54 18.71
C SER A 44 -30.12 -22.53 18.23
N ALA A 45 -30.59 -22.35 16.99
CA ALA A 45 -31.52 -23.29 16.36
C ALA A 45 -30.83 -24.62 16.01
N GLU A 46 -29.51 -24.61 15.81
CA GLU A 46 -28.70 -25.79 15.48
C GLU A 46 -28.39 -26.63 16.72
N THR A 47 -27.85 -26.01 17.78
CA THR A 47 -27.37 -26.75 18.96
C THR A 47 -28.38 -26.81 20.09
N GLY A 48 -29.37 -25.90 20.10
CA GLY A 48 -30.30 -25.73 21.21
C GLY A 48 -29.69 -25.06 22.45
N GLU A 49 -28.43 -24.63 22.38
CA GLU A 49 -27.70 -23.99 23.48
C GLU A 49 -27.94 -22.48 23.50
N TRP A 50 -27.91 -21.90 24.71
CA TRP A 50 -27.98 -20.46 24.91
C TRP A 50 -26.60 -19.81 24.76
N SER A 51 -26.55 -18.68 24.05
CA SER A 51 -25.35 -17.83 24.01
C SER A 51 -25.06 -17.19 25.38
N ASP A 52 -23.83 -16.72 25.54
CA ASP A 52 -23.53 -15.71 26.56
C ASP A 52 -24.36 -14.43 26.31
N TRP A 53 -24.49 -13.60 27.35
CA TRP A 53 -25.12 -12.28 27.24
C TRP A 53 -24.24 -11.33 26.41
N ASN A 54 -24.81 -10.79 25.33
CA ASN A 54 -24.15 -9.81 24.46
C ASN A 54 -24.72 -8.42 24.72
N GLU A 55 -23.84 -7.42 24.85
CA GLU A 55 -24.23 -6.03 25.03
C GLU A 55 -24.56 -5.39 23.67
N LEU A 56 -25.70 -4.72 23.58
CA LEU A 56 -26.09 -3.98 22.40
C LEU A 56 -25.68 -2.51 22.55
N THR A 57 -24.94 -2.00 21.58
CA THR A 57 -24.49 -0.60 21.58
C THR A 57 -25.61 0.31 21.08
N VAL A 58 -25.85 1.43 21.77
CA VAL A 58 -26.81 2.46 21.33
C VAL A 58 -26.34 3.06 20.01
N SER A 59 -27.16 2.94 18.97
CA SER A 59 -26.95 3.55 17.66
C SER A 59 -27.90 4.71 17.50
N ARG A 60 -27.50 5.91 17.95
CA ARG A 60 -28.31 7.11 17.74
C ARG A 60 -27.75 7.94 16.58
N LEU A 61 -28.48 7.90 15.47
CA LEU A 61 -28.31 8.81 14.33
C LEU A 61 -29.64 9.54 14.12
N VAL A 62 -29.69 10.80 14.55
CA VAL A 62 -30.88 11.65 14.35
C VAL A 62 -30.92 12.17 12.92
N ALA A 63 -32.09 12.01 12.30
CA ALA A 63 -32.57 12.53 11.02
C ALA A 63 -31.89 12.01 9.74
N ALA A 64 -32.23 10.78 9.37
CA ALA A 64 -32.22 10.32 7.99
C ALA A 64 -33.39 10.92 7.18
N ASN A 65 -34.59 10.90 7.78
CA ASN A 65 -35.79 11.45 7.17
C ASN A 65 -36.54 12.38 8.15
N PRO A 66 -36.48 13.71 7.98
CA PRO A 66 -37.28 14.64 8.80
C PRO A 66 -38.79 14.48 8.62
N ASP A 67 -39.23 13.75 7.58
CA ASP A 67 -40.64 13.53 7.24
C ASP A 67 -41.20 12.21 7.80
N ALA A 68 -40.43 11.45 8.59
CA ALA A 68 -40.90 10.22 9.21
C ALA A 68 -41.87 10.50 10.39
N PRO A 69 -43.07 9.90 10.41
CA PRO A 69 -44.15 10.26 11.35
C PRO A 69 -43.90 9.87 12.82
N GLU A 70 -43.02 8.91 13.10
CA GLU A 70 -42.54 8.59 14.45
C GLU A 70 -41.03 8.27 14.42
N GLN A 71 -40.21 9.04 15.14
CA GLN A 71 -38.76 8.84 15.20
C GLN A 71 -38.39 7.92 16.37
N ARG A 72 -38.02 6.68 16.06
CA ARG A 72 -37.51 5.71 17.04
C ARG A 72 -35.99 5.79 17.15
N GLN A 73 -35.48 5.57 18.34
CA GLN A 73 -34.06 5.33 18.61
C GLN A 73 -33.85 3.84 18.81
N GLY A 74 -32.61 3.37 18.67
CA GLY A 74 -32.32 1.96 18.92
C GLY A 74 -30.85 1.64 19.05
N SER A 75 -30.56 0.39 19.35
CA SER A 75 -29.22 -0.18 19.24
C SER A 75 -28.81 -0.37 17.78
N ASP A 76 -27.56 -0.70 17.50
CA ASP A 76 -27.23 -1.44 16.27
C ASP A 76 -27.80 -2.87 16.37
N PRO A 77 -28.20 -3.51 15.25
CA PRO A 77 -28.58 -4.91 15.27
C PRO A 77 -27.34 -5.78 15.47
N PHE A 78 -27.49 -6.89 16.19
CA PHE A 78 -26.42 -7.85 16.44
C PHE A 78 -26.74 -9.20 15.79
N TRP A 79 -25.74 -9.81 15.15
CA TRP A 79 -25.83 -11.10 14.48
C TRP A 79 -25.53 -12.25 15.45
N PHE A 80 -26.45 -13.20 15.53
CA PHE A 80 -26.34 -14.38 16.38
C PHE A 80 -26.24 -15.69 15.59
N GLY A 81 -26.43 -15.64 14.26
CA GLY A 81 -26.70 -16.83 13.45
C GLY A 81 -28.09 -17.41 13.74
N ASP A 82 -28.41 -18.54 13.10
CA ASP A 82 -29.74 -19.15 13.20
C ASP A 82 -30.13 -19.44 14.66
N SER A 83 -31.16 -18.73 15.13
CA SER A 83 -31.63 -18.70 16.51
C SER A 83 -33.14 -18.85 16.56
N ASN A 84 -33.67 -19.52 17.58
CA ASN A 84 -35.11 -19.73 17.76
C ASN A 84 -35.63 -19.42 19.17
N GLY A 85 -34.79 -18.82 20.02
CA GLY A 85 -35.17 -18.30 21.32
C GLY A 85 -34.41 -17.03 21.66
N VAL A 86 -35.02 -16.16 22.47
CA VAL A 86 -34.43 -14.88 22.89
C VAL A 86 -34.71 -14.58 24.35
N GLU A 87 -33.73 -13.96 25.01
CA GLU A 87 -33.89 -13.27 26.27
C GLU A 87 -33.27 -11.87 26.19
N VAL A 88 -33.86 -10.93 26.91
CA VAL A 88 -33.46 -9.52 26.87
C VAL A 88 -33.43 -8.94 28.27
N ALA A 89 -32.38 -8.18 28.58
CA ALA A 89 -32.34 -7.34 29.76
C ALA A 89 -32.05 -5.89 29.35
N VAL A 90 -32.95 -4.97 29.67
CA VAL A 90 -32.79 -3.53 29.43
C VAL A 90 -32.78 -2.79 30.76
N THR A 91 -31.67 -2.16 31.09
CA THR A 91 -31.51 -1.35 32.30
C THR A 91 -31.58 0.13 31.93
N VAL A 92 -32.61 0.82 32.41
CA VAL A 92 -32.83 2.25 32.21
C VAL A 92 -32.32 3.00 33.43
N MET A 93 -31.35 3.90 33.23
CA MET A 93 -30.74 4.70 34.31
C MET A 93 -31.72 5.75 34.86
N PRO A 94 -31.53 6.22 36.12
CA PRO A 94 -32.35 7.27 36.70
C PRO A 94 -32.37 8.54 35.84
N GLY A 95 -33.55 9.13 35.66
CA GLY A 95 -33.72 10.35 34.85
C GLY A 95 -33.94 10.11 33.35
N THR A 96 -33.64 8.92 32.83
CA THR A 96 -33.91 8.57 31.43
C THR A 96 -35.41 8.32 31.21
N GLN A 97 -35.98 8.94 30.18
CA GLN A 97 -37.38 8.77 29.77
C GLN A 97 -37.45 8.11 28.38
N ILE A 98 -37.91 6.87 28.36
CA ILE A 98 -38.19 6.11 27.14
C ILE A 98 -39.59 5.49 27.23
N SER A 99 -40.21 5.25 26.07
CA SER A 99 -41.48 4.55 25.93
C SER A 99 -41.45 3.62 24.72
N ASP A 100 -42.45 2.74 24.62
CA ASP A 100 -42.64 1.82 23.49
C ASP A 100 -41.36 1.01 23.15
N LEU A 101 -40.76 0.39 24.17
CA LEU A 101 -39.57 -0.45 24.00
C LEU A 101 -39.92 -1.72 23.19
N LYS A 102 -39.20 -1.97 22.10
CA LYS A 102 -39.42 -3.11 21.19
C LYS A 102 -38.12 -3.81 20.89
N ILE A 103 -38.12 -5.14 21.00
CA ILE A 103 -37.11 -5.98 20.34
C ILE A 103 -37.60 -6.34 18.93
N THR A 104 -36.72 -6.18 17.95
CA THR A 104 -36.94 -6.62 16.57
C THR A 104 -36.06 -7.82 16.30
N LEU A 105 -36.69 -8.95 15.99
CA LEU A 105 -36.02 -10.17 15.53
C LEU A 105 -36.07 -10.20 14.00
N ILE A 106 -34.93 -10.43 13.38
CA ILE A 106 -34.77 -10.34 11.92
C ILE A 106 -34.34 -11.69 11.39
N ASP A 107 -35.18 -12.25 10.54
CA ASP A 107 -34.83 -13.32 9.61
C ASP A 107 -34.48 -12.65 8.27
N PRO A 108 -33.20 -12.61 7.87
CA PRO A 108 -32.75 -11.97 6.64
C PRO A 108 -33.22 -12.70 5.37
N LYS A 109 -33.81 -13.90 5.52
CA LYS A 109 -34.22 -14.85 4.48
C LYS A 109 -33.08 -15.27 3.57
N GLN A 110 -33.10 -16.54 3.15
CA GLN A 110 -32.26 -16.97 2.03
C GLN A 110 -32.83 -16.41 0.73
N VAL A 111 -31.95 -15.83 -0.08
CA VAL A 111 -32.26 -15.34 -1.42
C VAL A 111 -31.45 -16.11 -2.46
N ALA A 112 -31.85 -16.04 -3.73
CA ALA A 112 -31.18 -16.77 -4.82
C ALA A 112 -29.67 -16.45 -4.91
N GLN A 113 -29.27 -15.23 -4.52
CA GLN A 113 -27.90 -14.76 -4.49
C GLN A 113 -27.04 -15.47 -3.43
N ASP A 114 -27.65 -16.07 -2.40
CA ASP A 114 -26.92 -16.80 -1.36
C ASP A 114 -26.48 -18.20 -1.83
N ALA A 115 -27.14 -18.76 -2.86
CA ALA A 115 -26.83 -20.09 -3.40
C ALA A 115 -25.56 -20.11 -4.27
N ASP A 116 -25.16 -18.95 -4.79
CA ASP A 116 -23.91 -18.75 -5.50
C ASP A 116 -23.30 -17.39 -5.10
N PRO A 117 -22.55 -17.33 -3.98
CA PRO A 117 -21.90 -16.11 -3.54
C PRO A 117 -20.84 -15.58 -4.53
N THR A 118 -20.54 -16.31 -5.61
CA THR A 118 -19.65 -15.85 -6.70
C THR A 118 -20.40 -15.16 -7.85
N ALA A 119 -21.72 -15.33 -7.96
CA ALA A 119 -22.54 -14.72 -9.00
C ALA A 119 -22.65 -13.18 -8.88
N GLY A 120 -22.47 -12.65 -7.68
CA GLY A 120 -22.39 -11.21 -7.41
C GLY A 120 -20.96 -10.69 -7.45
N ALA A 121 -20.19 -10.93 -8.52
CA ALA A 121 -18.82 -10.45 -8.60
C ALA A 121 -18.75 -8.93 -8.34
N PRO A 122 -17.79 -8.45 -7.53
CA PRO A 122 -17.71 -7.04 -7.19
C PRO A 122 -17.45 -6.21 -8.46
N THR A 123 -18.24 -5.17 -8.65
CA THR A 123 -18.18 -4.30 -9.82
C THR A 123 -17.24 -3.13 -9.58
N SER A 124 -16.70 -2.55 -10.66
CA SER A 124 -15.94 -1.30 -10.63
C SER A 124 -16.46 -0.37 -11.73
N SER A 125 -16.75 0.88 -11.40
CA SER A 125 -17.12 1.89 -12.40
C SER A 125 -15.87 2.63 -12.92
N ALA A 126 -15.89 3.04 -14.19
CA ALA A 126 -14.82 3.79 -14.84
C ALA A 126 -15.25 5.25 -14.99
N GLY A 127 -14.72 6.13 -14.15
CA GLY A 127 -15.07 7.57 -14.19
C GLY A 127 -14.04 8.54 -13.63
N ALA A 128 -12.86 8.09 -13.17
CA ALA A 128 -11.90 8.99 -12.53
C ALA A 128 -10.44 8.55 -12.65
N ALA A 129 -9.54 9.44 -12.22
CA ALA A 129 -8.09 9.26 -12.20
C ALA A 129 -7.62 7.99 -11.45
N MET A 130 -8.48 7.45 -10.57
CA MET A 130 -8.31 6.16 -9.89
C MET A 130 -9.52 5.27 -10.19
N GLN A 131 -9.30 3.99 -10.49
CA GLN A 131 -10.38 3.02 -10.68
C GLN A 131 -11.12 2.80 -9.34
N GLN A 132 -12.45 2.72 -9.37
CA GLN A 132 -13.25 2.41 -8.19
C GLN A 132 -12.85 1.05 -7.61
N PRO A 133 -12.53 0.96 -6.29
CA PRO A 133 -12.25 -0.31 -5.65
C PRO A 133 -13.43 -1.28 -5.80
N PRO A 134 -13.19 -2.60 -5.90
CA PRO A 134 -14.26 -3.57 -6.10
C PRO A 134 -15.34 -3.46 -5.01
N VAL A 135 -16.61 -3.44 -5.43
CA VAL A 135 -17.77 -3.40 -4.52
C VAL A 135 -18.82 -4.44 -4.87
N TYR A 136 -19.29 -5.19 -3.88
CA TYR A 136 -20.51 -5.98 -4.01
C TYR A 136 -21.70 -5.02 -3.98
N THR A 137 -22.41 -4.95 -5.10
CA THR A 137 -23.54 -4.03 -5.26
C THR A 137 -24.70 -4.39 -4.36
N ARG A 138 -25.68 -3.50 -4.23
CA ARG A 138 -26.95 -3.76 -3.54
C ARG A 138 -27.64 -5.04 -4.03
N ALA A 139 -27.67 -5.24 -5.35
CA ALA A 139 -28.21 -6.46 -5.94
C ALA A 139 -27.41 -7.71 -5.54
N ALA A 140 -26.09 -7.62 -5.38
CA ALA A 140 -25.23 -8.75 -5.06
C ALA A 140 -25.48 -9.31 -3.65
N TRP A 141 -25.78 -8.46 -2.66
CA TRP A 141 -26.16 -8.92 -1.32
C TRP A 141 -27.68 -9.14 -1.14
N GLY A 142 -28.46 -8.99 -2.22
CA GLY A 142 -29.90 -9.22 -2.20
C GLY A 142 -30.69 -8.12 -1.50
N ALA A 143 -30.30 -6.86 -1.69
CA ALA A 143 -31.07 -5.72 -1.21
C ALA A 143 -32.50 -5.74 -1.75
N ASP A 144 -33.49 -5.74 -0.86
CA ASP A 144 -34.88 -5.57 -1.23
C ASP A 144 -35.20 -4.09 -1.39
N GLU A 145 -35.01 -3.57 -2.61
CA GLU A 145 -35.21 -2.17 -2.94
C GLU A 145 -36.64 -1.67 -2.68
N SER A 146 -37.62 -2.56 -2.47
CA SER A 146 -38.98 -2.13 -2.08
C SER A 146 -39.03 -1.51 -0.68
N LYS A 147 -38.03 -1.78 0.16
CA LYS A 147 -37.85 -1.19 1.50
C LYS A 147 -37.12 0.16 1.44
N MET A 148 -36.59 0.54 0.27
CA MET A 148 -35.93 1.82 0.06
C MET A 148 -36.99 2.91 -0.09
N THR A 149 -37.28 3.61 1.00
CA THR A 149 -38.28 4.68 1.02
C THR A 149 -37.66 6.07 0.98
N TRP A 150 -36.33 6.14 1.03
CA TRP A 150 -35.58 7.40 0.99
C TRP A 150 -35.08 7.73 -0.42
N ALA A 151 -35.55 8.84 -1.00
CA ALA A 151 -34.94 9.46 -2.18
C ALA A 151 -33.49 9.97 -1.91
N PRO A 152 -32.46 9.49 -2.65
CA PRO A 152 -31.08 9.91 -2.45
C PRO A 152 -30.88 11.43 -2.52
N LYS A 153 -30.10 11.97 -1.59
CA LYS A 153 -29.69 13.39 -1.55
C LYS A 153 -28.20 13.49 -1.85
N TYR A 154 -27.80 14.54 -2.54
CA TYR A 154 -26.41 14.76 -2.97
C TYR A 154 -25.89 16.09 -2.41
N ALA A 155 -24.72 16.04 -1.77
CA ALA A 155 -23.98 17.25 -1.45
C ALA A 155 -23.31 17.82 -2.73
N SER A 156 -22.90 19.09 -2.70
CA SER A 156 -22.18 19.69 -3.83
C SER A 156 -20.76 19.16 -4.00
N THR A 157 -20.18 18.54 -2.96
CA THR A 157 -18.84 17.92 -2.97
C THR A 157 -18.68 16.97 -1.77
N ILE A 158 -17.55 16.27 -1.69
CA ILE A 158 -17.07 15.60 -0.48
C ILE A 158 -15.91 16.40 0.10
N LYS A 159 -15.87 16.52 1.43
CA LYS A 159 -14.80 17.19 2.18
C LYS A 159 -14.02 16.23 3.07
N ALA A 160 -14.62 15.11 3.47
CA ALA A 160 -14.01 14.17 4.41
C ALA A 160 -14.61 12.76 4.32
N ALA A 161 -13.94 11.80 4.95
CA ALA A 161 -14.42 10.44 5.19
C ALA A 161 -14.52 10.16 6.69
N THR A 162 -15.61 9.51 7.10
CA THR A 162 -15.85 9.13 8.50
C THR A 162 -15.76 7.61 8.63
N LEU A 163 -14.88 7.15 9.51
CA LEU A 163 -14.71 5.74 9.83
C LEU A 163 -15.68 5.29 10.93
N HIS A 164 -16.34 4.16 10.70
CA HIS A 164 -17.28 3.50 11.60
C HIS A 164 -16.93 2.04 11.82
N HIS A 165 -17.54 1.44 12.85
CA HIS A 165 -17.77 0.01 12.93
C HIS A 165 -19.27 -0.26 13.09
N THR A 166 -19.73 -1.48 12.85
CA THR A 166 -21.13 -1.86 13.11
C THR A 166 -21.38 -2.32 14.54
N ALA A 167 -20.32 -2.45 15.35
CA ALA A 167 -20.35 -2.99 16.72
C ALA A 167 -20.91 -4.43 16.83
N ASP A 168 -20.94 -5.15 15.71
CA ASP A 168 -21.47 -6.51 15.59
C ASP A 168 -20.43 -7.56 16.01
N THR A 169 -20.82 -8.83 16.07
CA THR A 169 -19.89 -9.95 16.27
C THR A 169 -18.75 -9.93 15.24
N ASN A 170 -17.57 -10.39 15.63
CA ASN A 170 -16.49 -10.71 14.69
C ASN A 170 -16.44 -12.20 14.36
N ASN A 171 -17.33 -13.02 14.94
CA ASN A 171 -17.39 -14.46 14.72
C ASN A 171 -18.45 -14.82 13.66
N TYR A 172 -18.30 -14.27 12.46
CA TYR A 172 -19.11 -14.60 11.27
C TYR A 172 -18.24 -15.17 10.15
N SER A 173 -18.83 -15.96 9.25
CA SER A 173 -18.20 -16.48 8.05
C SER A 173 -18.38 -15.52 6.86
N ALA A 174 -17.65 -15.75 5.76
CA ALA A 174 -17.80 -14.94 4.56
C ALA A 174 -19.19 -15.10 3.90
N ALA A 175 -19.85 -16.24 4.13
CA ALA A 175 -21.17 -16.54 3.61
C ALA A 175 -22.29 -15.82 4.38
N ASP A 176 -22.05 -15.45 5.64
CA ASP A 176 -23.05 -14.75 6.47
C ASP A 176 -23.20 -13.28 6.10
N VAL A 177 -22.20 -12.69 5.44
CA VAL A 177 -22.13 -11.23 5.23
C VAL A 177 -23.31 -10.66 4.42
N PRO A 178 -23.76 -11.27 3.30
CA PRO A 178 -24.97 -10.82 2.62
C PRO A 178 -26.20 -10.78 3.54
N ALA A 179 -26.38 -11.82 4.37
CA ALA A 179 -27.48 -11.89 5.32
C ALA A 179 -27.35 -10.83 6.43
N MET A 180 -26.15 -10.58 6.94
CA MET A 180 -25.86 -9.49 7.88
C MET A 180 -26.16 -8.11 7.25
N MET A 181 -25.80 -7.89 5.98
CA MET A 181 -26.13 -6.65 5.25
C MET A 181 -27.65 -6.46 5.16
N ARG A 182 -28.41 -7.53 4.84
CA ARG A 182 -29.88 -7.49 4.83
C ARG A 182 -30.47 -7.24 6.21
N SER A 183 -29.88 -7.77 7.28
CA SER A 183 -30.30 -7.50 8.66
C SER A 183 -30.09 -6.03 9.04
N ILE A 184 -28.92 -5.46 8.74
CA ILE A 184 -28.63 -4.03 8.97
C ILE A 184 -29.60 -3.17 8.17
N TYR A 185 -29.82 -3.50 6.90
CA TYR A 185 -30.73 -2.77 6.02
C TYR A 185 -32.17 -2.82 6.53
N GLN A 186 -32.69 -4.01 6.89
CA GLN A 186 -34.02 -4.17 7.46
C GLN A 186 -34.19 -3.33 8.73
N TYR A 187 -33.21 -3.40 9.62
CA TYR A 187 -33.30 -2.69 10.90
C TYR A 187 -33.24 -1.17 10.72
N GLN A 188 -32.27 -0.66 9.94
CA GLN A 188 -32.12 0.78 9.75
C GLN A 188 -33.23 1.36 8.87
N ALA A 189 -33.53 0.74 7.73
CA ALA A 189 -34.53 1.27 6.80
C ALA A 189 -35.96 1.17 7.35
N VAL A 190 -36.31 0.05 7.99
CA VAL A 190 -37.68 -0.25 8.40
C VAL A 190 -37.89 -0.04 9.90
N THR A 191 -37.11 -0.70 10.76
CA THR A 191 -37.33 -0.61 12.23
C THR A 191 -37.07 0.79 12.77
N LEU A 192 -35.94 1.40 12.38
CA LEU A 192 -35.61 2.78 12.76
C LEU A 192 -36.22 3.83 11.82
N GLY A 193 -36.80 3.41 10.70
CA GLY A 193 -37.47 4.29 9.75
C GLY A 193 -36.54 5.22 8.97
N TRP A 194 -35.25 4.89 8.82
CA TRP A 194 -34.30 5.73 8.09
C TRP A 194 -34.55 5.72 6.58
N GLY A 195 -35.22 4.68 6.07
CA GLY A 195 -35.53 4.51 4.66
C GLY A 195 -34.39 4.00 3.78
N ASP A 196 -33.16 3.91 4.30
CA ASP A 196 -32.05 3.14 3.71
C ASP A 196 -30.95 2.86 4.76
N ILE A 197 -30.00 1.99 4.45
CA ILE A 197 -28.78 1.79 5.24
C ILE A 197 -27.98 3.11 5.33
N GLY A 198 -27.46 3.43 6.52
CA GLY A 198 -26.86 4.74 6.82
C GLY A 198 -25.43 4.92 6.30
N TYR A 199 -24.69 3.84 6.08
CA TYR A 199 -23.30 3.86 5.62
C TYR A 199 -23.23 3.89 4.09
N ASN A 200 -22.26 4.58 3.51
CA ASN A 200 -22.03 4.52 2.06
C ASN A 200 -21.47 3.16 1.66
N VAL A 201 -20.45 2.69 2.37
CA VAL A 201 -19.81 1.40 2.12
C VAL A 201 -19.57 0.67 3.45
N VAL A 202 -19.89 -0.61 3.48
CA VAL A 202 -19.60 -1.50 4.61
C VAL A 202 -18.48 -2.46 4.19
N ILE A 203 -17.44 -2.63 5.01
CA ILE A 203 -16.26 -3.46 4.72
C ILE A 203 -16.18 -4.58 5.74
N ASP A 204 -16.17 -5.82 5.28
CA ASP A 204 -16.07 -6.97 6.18
C ASP A 204 -14.63 -7.32 6.57
N LYS A 205 -14.48 -8.23 7.54
CA LYS A 205 -13.16 -8.68 8.05
C LYS A 205 -12.32 -9.45 7.00
N PHE A 206 -12.92 -9.81 5.87
CA PHE A 206 -12.26 -10.49 4.75
C PHE A 206 -11.73 -9.50 3.70
N GLY A 207 -11.96 -8.19 3.87
CA GLY A 207 -11.56 -7.15 2.94
C GLY A 207 -12.50 -6.99 1.74
N ARG A 208 -13.75 -7.45 1.84
CA ARG A 208 -14.77 -7.19 0.81
C ARG A 208 -15.56 -5.94 1.17
N ALA A 209 -15.76 -5.08 0.19
CA ALA A 209 -16.60 -3.89 0.32
C ALA A 209 -17.99 -4.14 -0.25
N TRP A 210 -19.01 -3.68 0.48
CA TRP A 210 -20.42 -3.85 0.19
C TRP A 210 -21.07 -2.49 0.06
N GLU A 211 -21.72 -2.25 -1.06
CA GLU A 211 -22.46 -1.02 -1.32
C GLU A 211 -23.60 -0.94 -0.33
N GLY A 212 -23.55 0.07 0.54
CA GLY A 212 -24.62 0.39 1.46
C GLY A 212 -25.60 1.33 0.77
N ARG A 213 -25.41 2.62 1.00
CA ARG A 213 -26.31 3.70 0.58
C ARG A 213 -26.58 3.71 -0.93
N SER A 214 -27.86 3.70 -1.30
CA SER A 214 -28.30 3.91 -2.69
C SER A 214 -28.09 5.36 -3.16
N GLY A 215 -27.78 5.54 -4.45
CA GLY A 215 -27.55 6.85 -5.08
C GLY A 215 -26.24 6.98 -5.86
N GLY A 216 -25.43 5.92 -5.94
CA GLY A 216 -24.19 5.90 -6.73
C GLY A 216 -22.98 6.36 -5.94
N LEU A 217 -22.01 5.44 -5.75
CA LEU A 217 -20.84 5.65 -4.91
C LEU A 217 -19.84 6.66 -5.49
N GLU A 218 -19.91 6.95 -6.79
CA GLU A 218 -19.13 7.98 -7.48
C GLU A 218 -19.63 9.40 -7.16
N THR A 219 -20.90 9.55 -6.80
CA THR A 219 -21.53 10.83 -6.50
C THR A 219 -21.31 11.25 -5.04
N ALA A 220 -21.54 12.51 -4.69
CA ALA A 220 -21.52 12.97 -3.29
C ALA A 220 -22.82 12.61 -2.54
N VAL A 221 -23.31 11.37 -2.67
CA VAL A 221 -24.53 10.89 -2.01
C VAL A 221 -24.39 10.93 -0.48
N GLN A 222 -25.36 11.55 0.17
CA GLN A 222 -25.39 11.79 1.61
C GLN A 222 -25.79 10.52 2.38
N GLY A 223 -24.94 10.12 3.33
CA GLY A 223 -25.20 9.06 4.30
C GLY A 223 -26.12 9.48 5.45
N ALA A 224 -26.34 8.56 6.39
CA ALA A 224 -27.01 8.81 7.66
C ALA A 224 -26.19 8.26 8.84
N HIS A 225 -24.88 8.19 8.66
CA HIS A 225 -23.95 7.49 9.54
C HIS A 225 -23.37 8.36 10.67
N ALA A 226 -23.45 9.70 10.60
CA ALA A 226 -22.97 10.61 11.63
C ALA A 226 -23.93 11.80 11.77
N GLY A 227 -24.86 11.73 12.74
CA GLY A 227 -25.85 12.78 12.98
C GLY A 227 -25.21 14.16 13.09
N GLY A 228 -25.76 15.15 12.37
CA GLY A 228 -25.20 16.50 12.28
C GLY A 228 -24.02 16.67 11.30
N PHE A 229 -23.38 15.58 10.86
CA PHE A 229 -22.19 15.60 10.00
C PHE A 229 -22.31 14.72 8.74
N ASN A 230 -23.53 14.29 8.41
CA ASN A 230 -23.82 13.47 7.22
C ASN A 230 -23.52 14.19 5.89
N THR A 231 -23.71 15.51 5.83
CA THR A 231 -23.45 16.30 4.62
C THR A 231 -21.94 16.47 4.41
N TYR A 232 -21.48 16.36 3.16
CA TYR A 232 -20.06 16.46 2.75
C TYR A 232 -19.14 15.34 3.23
N THR A 233 -19.66 14.28 3.86
CA THR A 233 -18.85 13.16 4.37
C THR A 233 -19.15 11.86 3.64
N PHE A 234 -18.13 11.01 3.53
CA PHE A 234 -18.24 9.65 3.00
C PHE A 234 -18.07 8.64 4.15
N GLY A 235 -19.12 7.90 4.47
CA GLY A 235 -19.16 6.97 5.60
C GLY A 235 -18.73 5.56 5.23
N LEU A 236 -17.63 5.11 5.83
CA LEU A 236 -17.09 3.76 5.69
C LEU A 236 -17.27 3.02 7.02
N SER A 237 -18.00 1.90 7.04
CA SER A 237 -18.21 1.11 8.25
C SER A 237 -17.55 -0.26 8.17
N MET A 238 -16.78 -0.62 9.19
CA MET A 238 -16.21 -1.96 9.30
C MET A 238 -17.23 -2.89 9.97
N LEU A 239 -17.60 -3.99 9.31
CA LEU A 239 -18.52 -4.99 9.87
C LEU A 239 -17.84 -5.74 11.03
N GLY A 240 -18.37 -5.58 12.24
CA GLY A 240 -17.88 -6.19 13.48
C GLY A 240 -17.54 -5.18 14.58
N ASN A 241 -16.93 -5.66 15.67
CA ASN A 241 -16.62 -4.88 16.87
C ASN A 241 -15.10 -4.65 17.06
N TYR A 242 -14.60 -3.58 16.46
CA TYR A 242 -13.21 -3.15 16.58
C TYR A 242 -12.88 -2.35 17.85
N ASP A 243 -13.74 -2.41 18.87
CA ASP A 243 -13.34 -2.09 20.24
C ASP A 243 -12.70 -3.30 20.92
N THR A 244 -13.14 -4.52 20.58
CA THR A 244 -12.69 -5.75 21.20
C THR A 244 -11.57 -6.47 20.42
N VAL A 245 -11.54 -6.33 19.10
CA VAL A 245 -10.53 -6.99 18.24
C VAL A 245 -9.80 -6.00 17.35
N ASP A 246 -8.57 -6.34 16.96
CA ASP A 246 -7.80 -5.52 16.01
C ASP A 246 -8.41 -5.57 14.59
N VAL A 247 -8.19 -4.53 13.80
CA VAL A 247 -8.68 -4.43 12.41
C VAL A 247 -7.79 -5.28 11.49
N PRO A 248 -8.31 -6.31 10.80
CA PRO A 248 -7.53 -7.12 9.85
C PRO A 248 -6.90 -6.29 8.74
N GLN A 249 -5.70 -6.67 8.30
CA GLN A 249 -4.97 -5.91 7.28
C GLN A 249 -5.75 -5.77 5.96
N ALA A 250 -6.47 -6.81 5.52
CA ALA A 250 -7.32 -6.76 4.34
C ALA A 250 -8.43 -5.68 4.44
N THR A 251 -9.05 -5.54 5.62
CA THR A 251 -10.03 -4.48 5.92
C THR A 251 -9.37 -3.10 5.91
N ARG A 252 -8.17 -2.96 6.50
CA ARG A 252 -7.39 -1.71 6.49
C ARG A 252 -7.03 -1.27 5.08
N ASP A 253 -6.54 -2.17 4.24
CA ASP A 253 -6.16 -1.88 2.86
C ASP A 253 -7.38 -1.46 2.03
N THR A 254 -8.51 -2.16 2.20
CA THR A 254 -9.77 -1.83 1.52
C THR A 254 -10.27 -0.45 1.93
N LEU A 255 -10.25 -0.12 3.23
CA LEU A 255 -10.56 1.22 3.72
C LEU A 255 -9.70 2.30 3.05
N ALA A 256 -8.39 2.10 2.99
CA ALA A 256 -7.47 3.06 2.38
C ALA A 256 -7.72 3.24 0.88
N GLN A 257 -8.02 2.15 0.15
CA GLN A 257 -8.38 2.20 -1.28
C GLN A 257 -9.67 2.99 -1.52
N TRP A 258 -10.71 2.77 -0.70
CA TRP A 258 -11.98 3.51 -0.81
C TRP A 258 -11.83 4.98 -0.46
N ILE A 259 -11.04 5.31 0.55
CA ILE A 259 -10.73 6.70 0.89
C ILE A 259 -9.97 7.36 -0.25
N ALA A 260 -8.88 6.74 -0.73
CA ALA A 260 -8.06 7.26 -1.82
C ALA A 260 -8.88 7.51 -3.10
N TRP A 261 -9.67 6.51 -3.50
CA TRP A 261 -10.53 6.61 -4.66
C TRP A 261 -11.54 7.74 -4.49
N LYS A 262 -12.30 7.74 -3.39
CA LYS A 262 -13.33 8.77 -3.17
C LYS A 262 -12.70 10.16 -3.16
N PHE A 263 -11.56 10.32 -2.49
CA PHE A 263 -10.88 11.60 -2.39
C PHE A 263 -10.31 12.06 -3.73
N SER A 264 -9.88 11.14 -4.60
CA SER A 264 -9.44 11.46 -5.96
C SER A 264 -10.57 12.04 -6.83
N LEU A 265 -11.84 11.64 -6.59
CA LEU A 265 -13.00 12.19 -7.31
C LEU A 265 -13.28 13.66 -6.96
N PHE A 266 -13.01 14.04 -5.71
CA PHE A 266 -13.38 15.34 -5.15
C PHE A 266 -12.17 16.21 -4.79
N ASN A 267 -10.97 15.79 -5.21
CA ASN A 267 -9.69 16.48 -4.98
C ASN A 267 -9.45 16.81 -3.49
N VAL A 268 -9.66 15.83 -2.61
CA VAL A 268 -9.45 15.94 -1.17
C VAL A 268 -8.10 15.32 -0.81
N ASP A 269 -7.26 16.03 -0.05
CA ASP A 269 -6.00 15.48 0.46
C ASP A 269 -6.25 14.66 1.74
N PRO A 270 -5.92 13.34 1.79
CA PRO A 270 -6.06 12.51 2.98
C PRO A 270 -5.26 12.98 4.21
N LEU A 271 -4.19 13.76 4.00
CA LEU A 271 -3.35 14.28 5.07
C LEU A 271 -3.81 15.65 5.60
N ALA A 272 -4.75 16.30 4.91
CA ALA A 272 -5.21 17.64 5.25
C ALA A 272 -6.24 17.66 6.39
N THR A 273 -6.64 18.87 6.75
CA THR A 273 -7.81 19.15 7.59
C THR A 273 -8.88 19.89 6.79
N THR A 274 -10.12 19.82 7.26
CA THR A 274 -11.27 20.50 6.66
C THR A 274 -12.19 21.06 7.74
N GLN A 275 -13.07 21.98 7.33
CA GLN A 275 -14.10 22.54 8.20
C GLN A 275 -15.46 21.94 7.88
N LEU A 276 -16.12 21.38 8.90
CA LEU A 276 -17.47 20.84 8.84
C LEU A 276 -18.36 21.56 9.84
N THR A 277 -19.59 21.85 9.44
CA THR A 277 -20.59 22.52 10.28
C THR A 277 -21.60 21.49 10.72
N GLN A 278 -21.90 21.46 12.02
CA GLN A 278 -23.00 20.65 12.50
C GLN A 278 -24.32 21.18 11.92
N GLN A 279 -25.05 20.32 11.23
CA GLN A 279 -26.32 20.65 10.57
C GLN A 279 -27.43 19.71 11.06
N GLY A 280 -28.29 20.22 11.92
CA GLY A 280 -29.30 19.42 12.61
C GLY A 280 -28.69 18.41 13.58
N GLY A 281 -29.53 17.51 14.09
CA GLY A 281 -29.09 16.47 15.02
C GLY A 281 -28.99 16.94 16.48
N ASN A 282 -29.97 17.69 17.00
CA ASN A 282 -30.02 18.15 18.41
C ASN A 282 -30.28 17.02 19.45
N GLY A 283 -29.81 15.81 19.19
CA GLY A 283 -29.96 14.66 20.08
C GLY A 283 -28.83 14.55 21.11
N THR A 284 -29.02 13.66 22.09
CA THR A 284 -28.10 13.38 23.21
C THR A 284 -26.71 12.85 22.79
N THR A 285 -26.51 12.44 21.52
CA THR A 285 -25.20 12.05 20.98
C THR A 285 -24.46 13.18 20.29
N ALA A 286 -25.08 14.34 20.07
CA ALA A 286 -24.43 15.49 19.44
C ALA A 286 -23.39 16.09 20.38
N LYS A 287 -22.17 16.24 19.87
CA LYS A 287 -21.05 16.79 20.63
C LYS A 287 -20.95 18.31 20.50
N PHE A 288 -21.49 18.87 19.42
CA PHE A 288 -21.42 20.28 19.09
C PHE A 288 -22.82 20.91 19.09
N GLN A 289 -22.91 22.23 19.02
CA GLN A 289 -24.18 22.95 18.86
C GLN A 289 -24.56 23.02 17.38
N ASP A 290 -25.86 23.04 17.06
CA ASP A 290 -26.30 23.25 15.67
C ASP A 290 -25.76 24.57 15.11
N GLY A 291 -25.24 24.53 13.88
CA GLY A 291 -24.53 25.65 13.25
C GLY A 291 -23.06 25.83 13.68
N GLN A 292 -22.56 25.08 14.68
CA GLN A 292 -21.17 25.15 15.08
C GLN A 292 -20.25 24.53 14.01
N THR A 293 -19.21 25.27 13.61
CA THR A 293 -18.19 24.77 12.66
C THR A 293 -16.95 24.27 13.41
N VAL A 294 -16.47 23.09 13.04
CA VAL A 294 -15.32 22.42 13.64
C VAL A 294 -14.28 22.06 12.59
N THR A 295 -13.00 22.12 12.97
CA THR A 295 -11.89 21.69 12.12
C THR A 295 -11.54 20.25 12.45
N LEU A 296 -11.56 19.38 11.45
CA LEU A 296 -11.30 17.95 11.56
C LEU A 296 -10.28 17.51 10.51
N PRO A 297 -9.49 16.45 10.76
CA PRO A 297 -8.76 15.78 9.69
C PRO A 297 -9.73 15.32 8.58
N THR A 298 -9.28 15.29 7.33
CA THR A 298 -10.14 14.84 6.21
C THR A 298 -10.55 13.37 6.35
N VAL A 299 -9.80 12.54 7.07
CA VAL A 299 -10.24 11.19 7.50
C VAL A 299 -10.35 11.17 9.03
N PHE A 300 -11.52 10.93 9.60
CA PHE A 300 -11.75 10.99 11.05
C PHE A 300 -12.68 9.87 11.54
N GLY A 301 -12.71 9.61 12.84
CA GLY A 301 -13.59 8.59 13.44
C GLY A 301 -14.91 9.17 13.93
N HIS A 302 -15.98 8.39 13.97
CA HIS A 302 -17.30 8.88 14.41
C HIS A 302 -17.27 9.57 15.80
N ARG A 303 -16.47 9.06 16.75
CA ARG A 303 -16.26 9.67 18.07
C ARG A 303 -15.71 11.10 18.08
N ASP A 304 -15.16 11.56 16.95
CA ASP A 304 -14.68 12.94 16.83
C ASP A 304 -15.84 13.94 16.75
N THR A 305 -16.99 13.51 16.20
CA THR A 305 -18.18 14.34 15.97
C THR A 305 -19.38 14.02 16.86
N GLY A 306 -19.43 12.84 17.49
CA GLY A 306 -20.52 12.44 18.38
C GLY A 306 -20.04 11.72 19.66
N TYR A 307 -20.90 11.67 20.68
CA TYR A 307 -20.70 10.85 21.87
C TYR A 307 -20.93 9.38 21.54
N THR A 308 -19.88 8.68 21.13
CA THR A 308 -19.91 7.25 20.76
C THR A 308 -18.53 6.62 20.94
N ALA A 309 -18.49 5.29 21.14
CA ALA A 309 -17.26 4.51 21.10
C ALA A 309 -16.81 4.19 19.66
N CYS A 310 -17.66 4.40 18.65
CA CYS A 310 -17.35 4.12 17.24
C CYS A 310 -16.15 4.97 16.73
N PRO A 311 -15.16 4.43 15.98
CA PRO A 311 -15.09 3.11 15.35
C PRO A 311 -14.42 2.01 16.20
N GLY A 312 -14.49 2.09 17.52
CA GLY A 312 -13.77 1.22 18.45
C GLY A 312 -12.30 1.61 18.64
N ARG A 313 -11.69 1.20 19.74
CA ARG A 313 -10.31 1.58 20.09
C ARG A 313 -9.27 1.17 19.04
N TYR A 314 -9.42 0.01 18.42
CA TYR A 314 -8.50 -0.47 17.39
C TYR A 314 -8.77 0.19 16.04
N GLY A 315 -10.05 0.39 15.70
CA GLY A 315 -10.45 1.16 14.52
C GLY A 315 -9.98 2.61 14.56
N TYR A 316 -10.02 3.23 15.74
CA TYR A 316 -9.55 4.61 15.90
C TYR A 316 -8.03 4.71 15.80
N ALA A 317 -7.30 3.72 16.31
CA ALA A 317 -5.83 3.69 16.30
C ALA A 317 -5.23 3.67 14.88
N ILE A 318 -5.96 3.17 13.87
CA ILE A 318 -5.46 3.08 12.49
C ILE A 318 -5.68 4.36 11.66
N LEU A 319 -6.37 5.38 12.18
CA LEU A 319 -6.66 6.60 11.42
C LEU A 319 -5.40 7.31 10.85
N PRO A 320 -4.28 7.45 11.58
CA PRO A 320 -3.05 8.01 11.01
C PRO A 320 -2.50 7.17 9.84
N TRP A 321 -2.52 5.85 9.99
CA TRP A 321 -2.09 4.92 8.93
C TRP A 321 -3.01 5.00 7.71
N LEU A 322 -4.33 5.10 7.90
CA LEU A 322 -5.29 5.24 6.81
C LEU A 322 -5.07 6.52 5.99
N ARG A 323 -4.81 7.65 6.66
CA ARG A 323 -4.50 8.92 5.98
C ARG A 323 -3.24 8.80 5.12
N GLN A 324 -2.17 8.25 5.71
CA GLN A 324 -0.90 8.04 5.02
C GLN A 324 -1.06 7.10 3.83
N ARG A 325 -1.70 5.94 4.04
CA ARG A 325 -1.89 4.93 3.00
C ARG A 325 -2.79 5.42 1.88
N ALA A 326 -3.87 6.15 2.21
CA ALA A 326 -4.73 6.74 1.19
C ALA A 326 -3.99 7.80 0.35
N SER A 327 -3.11 8.61 0.96
CA SER A 327 -2.27 9.58 0.25
C SER A 327 -1.29 8.90 -0.71
N GLU A 328 -0.72 7.76 -0.32
CA GLU A 328 0.13 6.92 -1.18
C GLU A 328 -0.62 6.29 -2.36
N LEU A 329 -1.90 5.96 -2.16
CA LEU A 329 -2.74 5.27 -3.15
C LEU A 329 -3.36 6.22 -4.18
N ILE A 330 -3.58 7.49 -3.83
CA ILE A 330 -3.95 8.50 -4.83
C ILE A 330 -2.77 8.64 -5.79
N PRO A 331 -2.97 8.49 -7.12
CA PRO A 331 -1.90 8.69 -8.09
C PRO A 331 -1.27 10.05 -7.83
N GLN A 332 -0.01 10.05 -7.43
CA GLN A 332 0.77 11.26 -7.37
C GLN A 332 0.74 11.81 -8.80
N ILE A 333 0.17 13.00 -9.00
CA ILE A 333 0.41 13.76 -10.23
C ILE A 333 1.90 14.09 -10.21
N SER A 334 2.74 13.16 -10.67
CA SER A 334 4.19 13.31 -10.66
C SER A 334 4.60 14.12 -11.88
N TYR A 335 4.98 15.38 -11.63
CA TYR A 335 5.93 16.06 -12.50
C TYR A 335 7.27 15.29 -12.42
N SER A 336 7.62 14.58 -13.51
CA SER A 336 8.95 14.11 -13.94
C SER A 336 10.08 13.99 -12.89
N THR A 337 10.49 12.76 -12.56
CA THR A 337 11.70 12.46 -11.76
C THR A 337 12.92 12.18 -12.64
N ASP A 338 13.73 13.21 -12.90
CA ASP A 338 15.15 13.09 -13.24
C ASP A 338 15.96 13.65 -12.06
N THR A 339 16.75 12.81 -11.39
CA THR A 339 16.89 12.92 -9.92
C THR A 339 17.87 13.97 -9.39
N LYS A 340 18.78 14.57 -10.17
CA LYS A 340 19.57 15.75 -9.72
C LYS A 340 20.05 16.61 -10.90
N ARG A 341 19.98 17.94 -10.79
CA ARG A 341 20.39 18.89 -11.83
C ARG A 341 21.26 20.03 -11.28
N THR A 342 22.20 20.53 -12.09
CA THR A 342 23.05 21.68 -11.72
C THR A 342 22.31 22.99 -12.00
N MET A 343 22.21 23.88 -11.02
CA MET A 343 21.51 25.17 -11.10
C MET A 343 22.39 26.31 -10.54
N LEU A 344 22.06 27.56 -10.88
CA LEU A 344 22.79 28.77 -10.47
C LEU A 344 21.91 29.72 -9.65
N THR A 345 22.40 30.33 -8.57
CA THR A 345 21.63 31.37 -7.85
C THR A 345 21.56 32.68 -8.63
N ASN A 346 20.35 33.22 -8.81
CA ASN A 346 20.11 34.39 -9.67
C ASN A 346 20.24 35.76 -8.99
N THR A 347 20.37 35.77 -7.66
CA THR A 347 20.51 36.97 -6.83
C THR A 347 21.40 36.69 -5.62
N GLY A 348 21.83 37.74 -4.93
CA GLY A 348 22.67 37.65 -3.73
C GLY A 348 21.86 37.54 -2.45
N GLY A 349 22.37 36.82 -1.45
CA GLY A 349 21.71 36.67 -0.15
C GLY A 349 20.56 35.66 -0.17
N VAL A 350 20.61 34.68 -1.08
CA VAL A 350 19.57 33.65 -1.26
C VAL A 350 19.46 32.80 0.01
N PRO A 351 18.35 32.87 0.75
CA PRO A 351 18.16 32.08 1.97
C PRO A 351 18.16 30.58 1.68
N VAL A 352 19.03 29.84 2.35
CA VAL A 352 18.98 28.37 2.41
C VAL A 352 18.34 27.99 3.74
N ARG A 353 17.27 27.20 3.68
CA ARG A 353 16.45 26.86 4.85
C ARG A 353 16.56 25.38 5.20
N GLY A 354 16.32 25.03 6.46
CA GLY A 354 16.30 23.64 6.92
C GLY A 354 15.17 22.79 6.33
N GLY A 355 14.14 23.42 5.74
CA GLY A 355 12.99 22.77 5.14
C GLY A 355 12.25 23.65 4.12
N PRO A 356 11.26 23.09 3.39
CA PRO A 356 10.57 23.75 2.28
C PRO A 356 9.52 24.77 2.74
N GLY A 357 9.94 25.99 3.05
CA GLY A 357 9.04 27.08 3.39
C GLY A 357 9.61 28.12 4.35
N LEU A 358 8.91 29.23 4.54
CA LEU A 358 9.33 30.34 5.39
C LEU A 358 9.38 30.02 6.89
N LEU A 359 8.68 28.96 7.32
CA LEU A 359 8.62 28.49 8.71
C LEU A 359 9.92 27.80 9.17
N TYR A 360 10.77 27.37 8.24
CA TYR A 360 12.03 26.70 8.57
C TYR A 360 13.15 27.73 8.73
N GLY A 361 13.93 27.55 9.80
CA GLY A 361 15.10 28.39 10.10
C GLY A 361 16.11 28.41 8.95
N MET A 362 16.81 29.55 8.81
CA MET A 362 17.87 29.71 7.83
C MET A 362 19.09 28.90 8.29
N VAL A 363 19.56 27.98 7.45
CA VAL A 363 20.76 27.15 7.68
C VAL A 363 21.99 27.69 6.95
N GLY A 364 21.79 28.69 6.09
CA GLY A 364 22.85 29.43 5.43
C GLY A 364 22.28 30.41 4.40
N SER A 365 23.15 31.14 3.73
CA SER A 365 22.79 31.95 2.58
C SER A 365 23.77 31.71 1.44
N LEU A 366 23.28 31.82 0.21
CA LEU A 366 24.11 31.68 -0.98
C LEU A 366 24.30 33.06 -1.63
N SER A 367 25.54 33.33 -2.03
CA SER A 367 25.89 34.49 -2.84
C SER A 367 25.31 34.36 -4.25
N ALA A 368 25.19 35.48 -4.96
CA ALA A 368 24.80 35.48 -6.37
C ALA A 368 25.81 34.69 -7.21
N GLY A 369 25.35 33.91 -8.18
CA GLY A 369 26.23 33.14 -9.06
C GLY A 369 26.85 31.88 -8.42
N THR A 370 26.28 31.41 -7.31
CA THR A 370 26.71 30.16 -6.67
C THR A 370 26.08 28.97 -7.39
N PHE A 371 26.91 28.03 -7.84
CA PHE A 371 26.43 26.77 -8.41
C PHE A 371 25.96 25.82 -7.30
N VAL A 372 24.80 25.20 -7.52
CA VAL A 372 24.23 24.22 -6.60
C VAL A 372 23.73 23.01 -7.37
N THR A 373 23.82 21.84 -6.74
CA THR A 373 23.13 20.63 -7.22
C THR A 373 21.75 20.61 -6.60
N ALA A 374 20.71 20.67 -7.43
CA ALA A 374 19.32 20.70 -7.02
C ALA A 374 18.66 19.33 -7.25
N ASP A 375 17.90 18.87 -6.26
CA ASP A 375 17.09 17.65 -6.35
C ASP A 375 15.88 17.86 -7.28
N SER A 376 15.29 16.78 -7.77
CA SER A 376 14.06 16.78 -8.57
C SER A 376 12.81 17.16 -7.78
N THR A 377 12.84 16.98 -6.46
CA THR A 377 11.71 17.17 -5.56
C THR A 377 11.50 18.65 -5.20
N ILE A 378 10.34 19.18 -5.59
CA ILE A 378 9.86 20.51 -5.21
C ILE A 378 8.79 20.36 -4.13
N SER A 379 8.91 21.11 -3.05
CA SER A 379 7.93 21.16 -1.96
C SER A 379 7.68 22.63 -1.61
N ASN A 380 6.42 23.06 -1.61
CA ASN A 380 6.02 24.46 -1.34
C ASN A 380 6.77 25.53 -2.16
N GLY A 381 7.14 25.23 -3.41
CA GLY A 381 7.94 26.15 -4.25
C GLY A 381 9.43 26.21 -3.90
N TYR A 382 9.89 25.41 -2.93
CA TYR A 382 11.30 25.25 -2.59
C TYR A 382 11.84 23.95 -3.15
N ILE A 383 13.10 23.99 -3.57
CA ILE A 383 13.86 22.86 -4.09
C ILE A 383 15.06 22.61 -3.19
N LYS A 384 15.34 21.34 -2.90
CA LYS A 384 16.48 20.96 -2.08
C LYS A 384 17.75 21.10 -2.89
N VAL A 385 18.72 21.83 -2.36
CA VAL A 385 20.00 22.10 -3.02
C VAL A 385 21.17 21.74 -2.12
N SER A 386 22.27 21.33 -2.73
CA SER A 386 23.56 21.08 -2.09
C SER A 386 24.68 21.69 -2.91
N GLY A 387 25.54 22.50 -2.29
CA GLY A 387 26.67 23.14 -2.97
C GLY A 387 27.33 24.22 -2.09
N ASN A 388 28.63 24.46 -2.30
CA ASN A 388 29.40 25.49 -1.59
C ASN A 388 29.35 25.40 -0.05
N GLY A 389 29.37 24.18 0.50
CA GLY A 389 29.38 23.93 1.95
C GLY A 389 28.03 24.03 2.66
N VAL A 390 26.94 24.32 1.94
CA VAL A 390 25.58 24.44 2.51
C VAL A 390 24.65 23.44 1.84
N THR A 391 23.79 22.78 2.64
CA THR A 391 22.72 21.90 2.15
C THR A 391 21.40 22.30 2.78
N GLY A 392 20.35 22.47 1.98
CA GLY A 392 19.03 22.86 2.47
C GLY A 392 18.09 23.21 1.34
N TRP A 393 17.03 23.96 1.63
CA TRP A 393 15.96 24.27 0.70
C TRP A 393 16.02 25.74 0.27
N VAL A 394 15.94 25.97 -1.03
CA VAL A 394 15.97 27.29 -1.67
C VAL A 394 14.69 27.46 -2.48
N ASP A 395 14.07 28.65 -2.44
CA ASP A 395 12.90 28.94 -3.28
C ASP A 395 13.33 28.88 -4.74
N GLN A 396 12.62 28.08 -5.55
CA GLN A 396 12.98 27.82 -6.94
C GLN A 396 13.09 29.11 -7.76
N LYS A 397 12.35 30.17 -7.41
CA LYS A 397 12.42 31.46 -8.11
C LYS A 397 13.81 32.12 -8.04
N TRP A 398 14.66 31.68 -7.12
CA TRP A 398 16.03 32.19 -6.95
C TRP A 398 17.09 31.37 -7.69
N LEU A 399 16.68 30.36 -8.46
CA LEU A 399 17.58 29.46 -9.18
C LEU A 399 17.33 29.52 -10.69
N VAL A 400 18.42 29.47 -11.44
CA VAL A 400 18.42 29.43 -12.91
C VAL A 400 18.64 28.00 -13.36
N GLN A 401 17.80 27.58 -14.31
CA GLN A 401 17.89 26.30 -14.99
C GLN A 401 18.25 26.55 -16.46
N ASP A 402 19.15 25.72 -16.98
CA ASP A 402 19.46 25.70 -18.40
C ASP A 402 18.26 25.18 -19.21
N PRO A 403 17.67 25.97 -20.12
CA PRO A 403 16.51 25.55 -20.89
C PRO A 403 16.90 24.52 -21.96
N HIS A 404 16.02 23.55 -22.23
CA HIS A 404 16.14 22.67 -23.40
C HIS A 404 15.72 23.43 -24.66
N PRO A 405 16.64 23.76 -25.58
CA PRO A 405 16.34 24.67 -26.68
C PRO A 405 15.48 24.01 -27.75
N ASN A 406 14.42 24.71 -28.19
CA ASN A 406 13.55 24.28 -29.29
C ASN A 406 13.45 25.31 -30.43
N SER A 407 14.02 26.50 -30.24
CA SER A 407 13.97 27.62 -31.19
C SER A 407 15.22 28.51 -31.07
N ALA A 408 15.61 29.18 -32.17
CA ALA A 408 16.73 30.12 -32.17
C ALA A 408 16.23 31.56 -32.31
N ARG A 409 16.89 32.49 -31.62
CA ARG A 409 16.69 33.93 -31.74
C ARG A 409 18.04 34.61 -31.92
N TYR A 410 18.07 35.77 -32.58
CA TYR A 410 19.30 36.47 -32.90
C TYR A 410 19.30 37.85 -32.26
N THR A 411 20.44 38.28 -31.72
CA THR A 411 20.57 39.65 -31.22
C THR A 411 20.55 40.66 -32.37
N THR A 412 19.72 41.70 -32.26
CA THR A 412 19.59 42.77 -33.26
C THR A 412 20.58 43.92 -33.03
N THR A 413 21.31 43.91 -31.90
CA THR A 413 22.30 44.92 -31.52
C THR A 413 23.43 44.31 -30.69
N SER A 414 24.53 45.04 -30.47
CA SER A 414 25.69 44.60 -29.70
C SER A 414 25.63 45.09 -28.26
N GLY A 415 26.31 44.38 -27.35
CA GLY A 415 26.27 44.69 -25.92
C GLY A 415 24.98 44.25 -25.24
N VAL A 416 24.29 43.25 -25.80
CA VAL A 416 23.03 42.72 -25.27
C VAL A 416 23.31 41.96 -23.97
N PRO A 417 22.87 42.47 -22.81
CA PRO A 417 23.11 41.82 -21.53
C PRO A 417 22.33 40.52 -21.39
N VAL A 418 22.98 39.53 -20.80
CA VAL A 418 22.41 38.26 -20.37
C VAL A 418 22.32 38.28 -18.85
N TYR A 419 21.13 38.05 -18.32
CA TYR A 419 20.86 38.09 -16.88
C TYR A 419 20.50 36.70 -16.35
N ALA A 420 20.68 36.51 -15.05
CA ALA A 420 20.29 35.30 -14.34
C ALA A 420 18.77 35.21 -14.07
N GLY A 421 17.99 36.24 -14.40
CA GLY A 421 16.54 36.27 -14.24
C GLY A 421 15.88 37.27 -15.20
N PRO A 422 14.54 37.28 -15.30
CA PRO A 422 13.81 38.10 -16.26
C PRO A 422 13.76 39.58 -15.84
N GLY A 423 14.91 40.26 -15.85
CA GLY A 423 15.01 41.67 -15.45
C GLY A 423 16.44 42.16 -15.30
N SER A 424 16.64 43.47 -15.44
CA SER A 424 17.95 44.11 -15.25
C SER A 424 18.43 44.16 -13.79
N GLY A 425 17.55 43.87 -12.82
CA GLY A 425 17.89 43.78 -11.39
C GLY A 425 18.52 42.45 -10.97
N TYR A 426 18.61 41.46 -11.86
CA TYR A 426 19.25 40.16 -11.61
C TYR A 426 20.74 40.18 -11.96
N LEU A 427 21.49 39.18 -11.50
CA LEU A 427 22.93 39.06 -11.78
C LEU A 427 23.21 39.09 -13.29
N ALA A 428 24.08 39.98 -13.73
CA ALA A 428 24.57 40.00 -15.11
C ALA A 428 25.56 38.84 -15.32
N LEU A 429 25.19 37.89 -16.19
CA LEU A 429 25.99 36.72 -16.53
C LEU A 429 27.00 36.99 -17.64
N GLY A 430 26.78 38.05 -18.42
CA GLY A 430 27.64 38.47 -19.51
C GLY A 430 26.93 39.38 -20.50
N GLN A 431 27.58 39.66 -21.63
CA GLN A 431 26.99 40.39 -22.75
C GLN A 431 27.21 39.60 -24.04
N ALA A 432 26.22 39.65 -24.91
CA ALA A 432 26.26 39.12 -26.26
C ALA A 432 26.48 40.25 -27.26
N SER A 433 27.37 40.00 -28.23
CA SER A 433 27.56 40.87 -29.37
C SER A 433 26.33 40.85 -30.30
N VAL A 434 26.30 41.77 -31.26
CA VAL A 434 25.28 41.78 -32.32
C VAL A 434 25.37 40.46 -33.10
N ASN A 435 24.22 39.96 -33.54
CA ASN A 435 24.09 38.72 -34.31
C ASN A 435 24.42 37.43 -33.55
N THR A 436 24.53 37.47 -32.22
CA THR A 436 24.65 36.29 -31.37
C THR A 436 23.35 35.48 -31.45
N ALA A 437 23.48 34.18 -31.76
CA ALA A 437 22.37 33.25 -31.72
C ALA A 437 22.13 32.78 -30.27
N PHE A 438 20.94 33.02 -29.77
CA PHE A 438 20.43 32.48 -28.51
C PHE A 438 19.43 31.37 -28.78
N TYR A 439 19.69 30.20 -28.20
CA TYR A 439 18.80 29.06 -28.30
C TYR A 439 17.85 29.08 -27.11
N THR A 440 16.55 28.99 -27.36
CA THR A 440 15.50 29.28 -26.38
C THR A 440 14.49 28.14 -26.34
N ASP A 441 13.83 27.94 -25.21
CA ASP A 441 12.68 27.03 -25.06
C ASP A 441 11.34 27.72 -25.35
N GLY A 442 11.38 29.01 -25.70
CA GLY A 442 10.21 29.84 -25.99
C GLY A 442 9.61 30.54 -24.78
N VAL A 443 10.15 30.35 -23.57
CA VAL A 443 9.64 30.99 -22.36
C VAL A 443 10.01 32.48 -22.31
N ILE A 444 8.99 33.30 -22.06
CA ILE A 444 9.09 34.76 -21.94
C ILE A 444 8.49 35.16 -20.59
N SER A 445 9.21 35.98 -19.83
CA SER A 445 8.75 36.56 -18.57
C SER A 445 9.22 38.00 -18.51
N ASP A 446 8.33 38.92 -18.14
CA ASP A 446 8.65 40.34 -17.90
C ASP A 446 9.41 41.04 -19.05
N GLY A 447 9.18 40.61 -20.29
CA GLY A 447 9.85 41.15 -21.48
C GLY A 447 11.25 40.58 -21.75
N TYR A 448 11.65 39.51 -21.05
CA TYR A 448 12.89 38.78 -21.25
C TYR A 448 12.61 37.36 -21.74
N VAL A 449 13.44 36.89 -22.65
CA VAL A 449 13.39 35.52 -23.19
C VAL A 449 14.41 34.66 -22.45
N ARG A 450 14.00 33.47 -22.04
CA ARG A 450 14.92 32.48 -21.45
C ARG A 450 15.76 31.83 -22.54
N VAL A 451 17.07 31.85 -22.35
CA VAL A 451 18.07 31.42 -23.33
C VAL A 451 19.02 30.39 -22.72
N HIS A 452 19.50 29.48 -23.56
CA HIS A 452 20.61 28.59 -23.24
C HIS A 452 21.89 29.42 -23.18
N TRP A 453 22.58 29.35 -22.04
CA TRP A 453 23.79 30.13 -21.77
C TRP A 453 24.66 29.38 -20.76
N GLY A 454 25.84 28.93 -21.20
CA GLY A 454 26.74 28.12 -20.38
C GLY A 454 26.07 26.81 -19.91
N LYS A 455 26.25 26.44 -18.63
CA LYS A 455 25.66 25.22 -18.02
C LYS A 455 24.40 25.51 -17.19
N SER A 456 23.90 26.74 -17.19
CA SER A 456 22.89 27.20 -16.22
C SER A 456 21.76 28.03 -16.81
N GLY A 457 21.82 28.37 -18.10
CA GLY A 457 20.84 29.23 -18.75
C GLY A 457 21.00 30.71 -18.40
N GLY A 458 20.22 31.55 -19.09
CA GLY A 458 20.18 33.00 -18.88
C GLY A 458 18.90 33.61 -19.44
N TRP A 459 18.76 34.93 -19.31
CA TRP A 459 17.61 35.70 -19.75
C TRP A 459 18.06 36.95 -20.50
N VAL A 460 17.44 37.20 -21.65
CA VAL A 460 17.84 38.28 -22.57
C VAL A 460 16.64 39.14 -22.92
N PRO A 461 16.75 40.48 -22.94
CA PRO A 461 15.64 41.35 -23.33
C PRO A 461 15.07 40.99 -24.69
N GLN A 462 13.77 40.71 -24.74
CA GLN A 462 13.09 40.29 -25.97
C GLN A 462 13.19 41.33 -27.07
N GLN A 463 13.19 42.63 -26.72
CA GLN A 463 13.30 43.75 -27.65
C GLN A 463 14.60 43.74 -28.48
N TRP A 464 15.64 43.05 -28.01
CA TRP A 464 16.91 42.91 -28.71
C TRP A 464 17.05 41.57 -29.42
N LEU A 465 15.98 40.78 -29.49
CA LEU A 465 15.95 39.47 -30.12
C LEU A 465 14.98 39.44 -31.29
N THR A 466 15.42 38.88 -32.41
CA THR A 466 14.57 38.57 -33.57
C THR A 466 14.52 37.06 -33.81
N THR A 467 13.37 36.57 -34.28
CA THR A 467 13.18 35.17 -34.71
C THR A 467 13.67 34.93 -36.14
N THR A 468 13.94 36.00 -36.90
CA THR A 468 14.36 35.92 -38.31
C THR A 468 15.80 36.39 -38.43
N ARG A 469 16.69 35.54 -38.99
CA ARG A 469 18.11 35.86 -39.19
C ARG A 469 18.24 37.05 -40.16
N PRO A 470 18.78 38.22 -39.75
CA PRO A 470 18.93 39.37 -40.65
C PRO A 470 19.84 39.05 -41.85
N GLY A 471 19.55 39.59 -43.04
CA GLY A 471 20.42 39.45 -44.21
C GLY A 471 21.75 40.19 -44.00
N GLY A 472 22.88 39.48 -44.09
CA GLY A 472 24.23 40.03 -43.87
C GLY A 472 25.06 39.35 -42.77
N LEU A 473 24.53 38.32 -42.11
CA LEU A 473 25.28 37.61 -41.07
C LEU A 473 26.38 36.70 -41.63
N ALA A 474 27.60 36.85 -41.09
CA ALA A 474 28.68 35.89 -41.32
C ALA A 474 28.24 34.46 -40.95
N ILE A 475 28.60 33.50 -41.79
CA ILE A 475 28.32 32.08 -41.56
C ILE A 475 29.21 31.60 -40.41
N PRO A 476 28.69 30.89 -39.41
CA PRO A 476 29.51 30.32 -38.34
C PRO A 476 30.69 29.53 -38.91
N SER A 477 31.88 29.72 -38.32
CA SER A 477 33.12 29.04 -38.69
C SER A 477 33.71 28.34 -37.47
N GLY A 478 34.42 27.23 -37.65
CA GLY A 478 34.89 26.38 -36.56
C GLY A 478 33.86 25.32 -36.16
N ASN A 479 34.18 24.44 -35.21
CA ASN A 479 33.23 23.43 -34.75
C ASN A 479 32.06 24.06 -33.95
N PRO A 480 30.84 23.49 -34.01
CA PRO A 480 29.70 23.96 -33.23
C PRO A 480 29.98 23.90 -31.72
N THR A 481 29.62 24.97 -31.01
CA THR A 481 29.89 25.11 -29.56
C THR A 481 28.82 24.49 -28.67
N SER A 482 27.58 24.38 -29.16
CA SER A 482 26.48 23.63 -28.53
C SER A 482 26.04 22.53 -29.48
N THR A 483 26.04 21.28 -29.02
CA THR A 483 26.00 20.12 -29.90
C THR A 483 24.97 19.07 -29.48
N ARG A 484 24.58 18.24 -30.44
CA ARG A 484 23.72 17.06 -30.31
C ARG A 484 24.26 15.91 -31.16
N PRO A 485 24.09 14.65 -30.74
CA PRO A 485 24.38 13.52 -31.59
C PRO A 485 23.36 13.44 -32.73
N MET A 486 23.84 13.24 -33.95
CA MET A 486 23.05 12.93 -35.14
C MET A 486 23.71 11.75 -35.87
N GLN A 487 22.99 11.13 -36.80
CA GLN A 487 23.56 10.11 -37.67
C GLN A 487 23.28 10.43 -39.14
N THR A 488 24.21 10.07 -40.00
CA THR A 488 24.07 10.12 -41.45
C THR A 488 23.13 9.02 -41.94
N ASN A 489 22.07 9.36 -42.68
CA ASN A 489 21.02 8.41 -43.09
C ASN A 489 21.21 7.83 -44.52
N THR A 490 22.26 8.25 -45.23
CA THR A 490 22.61 7.77 -46.58
C THR A 490 24.14 7.77 -46.78
N ASN A 491 24.62 7.03 -47.78
CA ASN A 491 26.04 6.95 -48.13
C ASN A 491 26.44 8.11 -49.04
N GLY A 492 27.71 8.52 -48.97
CA GLY A 492 28.27 9.50 -49.89
C GLY A 492 27.81 10.94 -49.61
N ILE A 493 27.49 11.26 -48.36
CA ILE A 493 26.99 12.57 -47.96
C ILE A 493 28.12 13.60 -48.08
N PRO A 494 27.99 14.62 -48.94
CA PRO A 494 28.99 15.68 -49.03
C PRO A 494 28.95 16.57 -47.79
N VAL A 495 30.13 16.85 -47.24
CA VAL A 495 30.35 17.85 -46.20
C VAL A 495 30.92 19.10 -46.87
N TYR A 496 30.33 20.27 -46.62
CA TYR A 496 30.69 21.53 -47.25
C TYR A 496 31.34 22.51 -46.26
N SER A 497 32.14 23.46 -46.76
CA SER A 497 32.74 24.52 -45.93
C SER A 497 31.72 25.59 -45.49
N GLY A 498 30.52 25.59 -46.06
CA GLY A 498 29.41 26.46 -45.70
C GLY A 498 28.05 25.85 -46.10
N PRO A 499 26.91 26.45 -45.71
CA PRO A 499 25.55 25.97 -45.99
C PRO A 499 25.14 26.18 -47.46
N SER A 500 25.95 25.67 -48.38
CA SER A 500 25.75 25.72 -49.83
C SER A 500 26.56 24.61 -50.49
N THR A 501 26.21 24.24 -51.71
CA THR A 501 26.96 23.24 -52.49
C THR A 501 28.28 23.76 -53.06
N SER A 502 28.70 24.99 -52.71
CA SER A 502 29.76 25.74 -53.40
C SER A 502 31.16 25.15 -53.23
N GLN A 503 31.45 24.50 -52.09
CA GLN A 503 32.77 23.93 -51.82
C GLN A 503 32.65 22.73 -50.87
N GLN A 504 32.86 21.53 -51.40
CA GLN A 504 32.89 20.29 -50.63
C GLN A 504 34.27 20.10 -49.98
N ILE A 505 34.28 19.78 -48.69
CA ILE A 505 35.48 19.58 -47.86
C ILE A 505 35.62 18.14 -47.34
N GLY A 506 34.62 17.30 -47.59
CA GLY A 506 34.65 15.91 -47.16
C GLY A 506 33.44 15.12 -47.61
N THR A 507 33.42 13.85 -47.24
CA THR A 507 32.29 12.95 -47.47
C THR A 507 32.09 12.06 -46.25
N LEU A 508 30.83 11.80 -45.88
CA LEU A 508 30.47 10.89 -44.81
C LEU A 508 29.75 9.66 -45.36
N SER A 509 30.04 8.49 -44.79
CA SER A 509 29.31 7.25 -45.04
C SER A 509 28.02 7.20 -44.22
N ALA A 510 27.09 6.32 -44.58
CA ALA A 510 25.86 6.09 -43.81
C ALA A 510 26.17 5.51 -42.43
N GLY A 511 25.29 5.77 -41.46
CA GLY A 511 25.41 5.26 -40.09
C GLY A 511 26.54 5.87 -39.24
N ILE A 512 27.26 6.87 -39.75
CA ILE A 512 28.31 7.56 -39.01
C ILE A 512 27.66 8.49 -37.96
N PRO A 513 27.96 8.32 -36.67
CA PRO A 513 27.57 9.26 -35.64
C PRO A 513 28.36 10.56 -35.82
N VAL A 514 27.64 11.67 -35.84
CA VAL A 514 28.17 13.00 -36.08
C VAL A 514 27.66 13.95 -35.00
N THR A 515 28.59 14.67 -34.40
CA THR A 515 28.27 15.71 -33.42
C THR A 515 27.84 16.95 -34.18
N ALA A 516 26.54 17.28 -34.15
CA ALA A 516 25.96 18.37 -34.90
C ALA A 516 25.61 19.55 -34.00
N GLY A 517 25.74 20.77 -34.51
CA GLY A 517 25.15 21.95 -33.91
C GLY A 517 23.62 21.93 -34.00
N TYR A 518 22.99 22.81 -33.22
CA TYR A 518 21.54 23.07 -33.34
C TYR A 518 21.20 24.06 -34.47
N GLU A 519 22.22 24.64 -35.11
CA GLU A 519 22.09 25.61 -36.19
C GLU A 519 21.79 24.97 -37.56
N VAL A 520 20.74 25.46 -38.22
CA VAL A 520 20.35 25.06 -39.58
C VAL A 520 20.21 26.30 -40.46
N ILE A 521 20.96 26.36 -41.56
CA ILE A 521 20.95 27.47 -42.51
C ILE A 521 20.70 26.93 -43.91
N GLY A 522 19.67 27.41 -44.60
CA GLY A 522 19.38 27.02 -45.99
C GLY A 522 19.17 25.51 -46.20
N GLY A 523 18.73 24.79 -45.15
CA GLY A 523 18.58 23.33 -45.19
C GLY A 523 19.85 22.54 -44.85
N TYR A 524 20.93 23.19 -44.41
CA TYR A 524 22.18 22.56 -43.99
C TYR A 524 22.36 22.68 -42.48
N VAL A 525 22.79 21.60 -41.83
CA VAL A 525 23.16 21.56 -40.42
C VAL A 525 24.68 21.63 -40.28
N HIS A 526 25.14 22.42 -39.32
CA HIS A 526 26.56 22.51 -38.99
C HIS A 526 26.98 21.32 -38.13
N ILE A 527 28.14 20.74 -38.40
CA ILE A 527 28.67 19.56 -37.73
C ILE A 527 30.12 19.77 -37.31
N SER A 528 30.53 19.08 -36.27
CA SER A 528 31.93 18.93 -35.92
C SER A 528 32.62 18.09 -36.99
N PHE A 529 33.52 18.71 -37.74
CA PHE A 529 34.26 18.08 -38.84
C PHE A 529 35.66 18.69 -38.93
N GLY A 530 36.68 17.90 -38.59
CA GLY A 530 38.05 18.39 -38.45
C GLY A 530 38.17 19.53 -37.42
N SER A 531 39.10 20.46 -37.65
CA SER A 531 39.31 21.65 -36.78
C SER A 531 38.40 22.84 -37.12
N ASN A 532 37.78 22.83 -38.30
CA ASN A 532 37.15 24.01 -38.89
C ASN A 532 35.61 23.92 -39.00
N GLY A 533 35.01 22.79 -38.59
CA GLY A 533 33.58 22.53 -38.78
C GLY A 533 33.22 22.16 -40.22
N GLY A 534 32.01 21.66 -40.43
CA GLY A 534 31.49 21.32 -41.75
C GLY A 534 29.97 21.39 -41.82
N TRP A 535 29.42 21.56 -43.01
CA TRP A 535 27.99 21.72 -43.22
C TRP A 535 27.43 20.58 -44.08
N VAL A 536 26.35 19.98 -43.61
CA VAL A 536 25.74 18.82 -44.28
C VAL A 536 24.26 19.10 -44.52
N PRO A 537 23.68 18.73 -45.68
CA PRO A 537 22.24 18.83 -45.87
C PRO A 537 21.47 18.06 -44.79
N LEU A 538 20.60 18.77 -44.08
CA LEU A 538 19.85 18.24 -42.95
C LEU A 538 18.98 17.04 -43.34
N GLN A 539 18.47 17.01 -44.58
CA GLN A 539 17.71 15.88 -45.11
C GLN A 539 18.48 14.54 -45.09
N TRP A 540 19.82 14.59 -45.08
CA TRP A 540 20.68 13.41 -45.03
C TRP A 540 21.17 13.08 -43.63
N MET A 541 20.62 13.77 -42.64
CA MET A 541 20.97 13.65 -41.25
C MET A 541 19.70 13.26 -40.49
N SER A 542 19.70 12.09 -39.87
CA SER A 542 18.68 11.74 -38.89
C SER A 542 19.09 12.34 -37.55
N SER A 543 18.33 13.32 -37.05
CA SER A 543 18.33 13.60 -35.61
C SER A 543 17.73 12.38 -34.90
N ASN A 544 18.23 12.03 -33.71
CA ASN A 544 17.41 11.29 -32.75
C ASN A 544 16.45 12.30 -32.12
N PRO A 545 15.19 12.40 -32.56
CA PRO A 545 14.18 13.09 -31.78
C PRO A 545 14.10 12.44 -30.40
N LEU A 546 13.89 13.24 -29.36
CA LEU A 546 13.65 12.71 -28.03
C LEU A 546 12.41 11.81 -28.09
N PRO A 547 12.52 10.54 -27.65
CA PRO A 547 11.35 9.69 -27.55
C PRO A 547 10.32 10.34 -26.63
N THR A 548 9.07 10.38 -27.07
CA THR A 548 7.94 10.90 -26.32
C THR A 548 6.98 9.79 -25.89
N GLN A 549 7.17 8.56 -26.38
CA GLN A 549 6.35 7.40 -26.03
C GLN A 549 7.14 6.08 -26.14
N ASN A 550 6.68 5.06 -25.42
CA ASN A 550 7.17 3.69 -25.58
C ASN A 550 6.19 2.89 -26.45
N LEU A 551 6.71 2.13 -27.41
CA LEU A 551 5.96 1.26 -28.30
C LEU A 551 6.54 -0.16 -28.31
N PHE A 552 5.80 -1.07 -28.92
CA PHE A 552 6.14 -2.46 -29.16
C PHE A 552 5.79 -2.84 -30.58
N THR A 553 6.59 -3.70 -31.20
CA THR A 553 6.22 -4.32 -32.47
C THR A 553 5.06 -5.29 -32.29
N THR A 554 4.07 -5.22 -33.17
CA THR A 554 2.88 -6.08 -33.13
C THR A 554 3.05 -7.40 -33.88
N THR A 555 4.10 -7.52 -34.69
CA THR A 555 4.44 -8.70 -35.49
C THR A 555 5.96 -8.79 -35.67
N GLY A 556 6.46 -9.94 -36.11
CA GLY A 556 7.87 -10.12 -36.45
C GLY A 556 8.16 -9.83 -37.92
N GLY A 557 9.43 -9.67 -38.26
CA GLY A 557 9.85 -9.41 -39.64
C GLY A 557 9.69 -7.94 -40.06
N ILE A 558 9.60 -7.02 -39.10
CA ILE A 558 9.40 -5.59 -39.39
C ILE A 558 10.74 -4.98 -39.79
N GLN A 559 10.82 -4.52 -41.04
CA GLN A 559 11.99 -3.83 -41.56
C GLN A 559 12.08 -2.41 -41.00
N VAL A 560 13.22 -2.06 -40.40
CA VAL A 560 13.57 -0.68 -40.06
C VAL A 560 14.12 0.03 -41.29
N TYR A 561 13.66 1.25 -41.55
CA TYR A 561 14.10 2.11 -42.63
C TYR A 561 14.77 3.36 -42.07
N PHE A 562 15.82 3.87 -42.71
CA PHE A 562 16.46 5.11 -42.27
C PHE A 562 15.72 6.39 -42.72
N GLY A 563 14.49 6.25 -43.22
CA GLY A 563 13.55 7.34 -43.54
C GLY A 563 12.09 6.84 -43.60
N PRO A 564 11.09 7.75 -43.64
CA PRO A 564 9.66 7.41 -43.56
C PRO A 564 9.11 6.91 -44.90
N GLY A 565 9.63 5.79 -45.40
CA GLY A 565 9.21 5.17 -46.66
C GLY A 565 10.05 3.96 -47.04
N ASN A 566 9.52 3.14 -47.95
CA ASN A 566 10.17 1.90 -48.42
C ASN A 566 11.33 2.13 -49.41
N GLY A 567 11.50 3.34 -49.94
CA GLY A 567 12.60 3.73 -50.83
C GLY A 567 13.90 4.10 -50.12
N TYR A 568 13.90 4.17 -48.78
CA TYR A 568 15.07 4.47 -47.97
C TYR A 568 15.88 3.20 -47.65
N ALA A 569 17.16 3.39 -47.29
CA ALA A 569 18.03 2.28 -46.90
C ALA A 569 17.43 1.48 -45.73
N LYS A 570 17.61 0.16 -45.80
CA LYS A 570 17.10 -0.81 -44.82
C LYS A 570 18.14 -1.03 -43.71
N GLY A 571 17.68 -0.95 -42.46
CA GLY A 571 18.43 -1.33 -41.27
C GLY A 571 18.07 -2.73 -40.79
N ASP A 572 17.99 -2.91 -39.47
CA ASP A 572 17.67 -4.20 -38.86
C ASP A 572 16.22 -4.64 -39.09
N THR A 573 15.98 -5.94 -38.86
CA THR A 573 14.63 -6.51 -38.83
C THR A 573 14.23 -6.80 -37.39
N LEU A 574 13.07 -6.31 -36.98
CA LEU A 574 12.57 -6.45 -35.62
C LEU A 574 11.66 -7.67 -35.47
N SER A 575 11.80 -8.36 -34.33
CA SER A 575 10.93 -9.45 -33.90
C SER A 575 9.60 -8.92 -33.36
N ALA A 576 8.61 -9.79 -33.14
CA ALA A 576 7.36 -9.40 -32.47
C ALA A 576 7.62 -9.09 -30.98
N GLY A 577 6.92 -8.10 -30.43
CA GLY A 577 7.05 -7.71 -29.02
C GLY A 577 8.36 -6.97 -28.67
N THR A 578 9.17 -6.57 -29.65
CA THR A 578 10.37 -5.76 -29.43
C THR A 578 10.00 -4.40 -28.84
N PRO A 579 10.55 -3.99 -27.68
CA PRO A 579 10.35 -2.67 -27.11
C PRO A 579 11.04 -1.58 -27.94
N LEU A 580 10.38 -0.44 -28.11
CA LEU A 580 10.79 0.68 -28.95
C LEU A 580 10.59 1.99 -28.19
N ALA A 581 11.54 2.91 -28.26
CA ALA A 581 11.31 4.28 -27.81
C ALA A 581 10.95 5.15 -29.05
N ALA A 582 9.79 5.79 -29.08
CA ALA A 582 9.26 6.44 -30.29
C ALA A 582 8.80 7.88 -30.05
N THR A 583 8.55 8.63 -31.12
CA THR A 583 8.23 10.07 -31.05
C THR A 583 6.74 10.43 -31.03
N GLY A 584 5.83 9.46 -31.09
CA GLY A 584 4.38 9.73 -31.10
C GLY A 584 3.81 10.24 -32.41
N GLY A 585 4.58 11.01 -33.17
CA GLY A 585 4.21 11.46 -34.50
C GLY A 585 4.47 10.41 -35.58
N SER A 586 3.57 10.32 -36.56
CA SER A 586 3.82 9.56 -37.80
C SER A 586 4.02 10.50 -38.98
N VAL A 587 4.93 10.13 -39.88
CA VAL A 587 5.18 10.82 -41.15
C VAL A 587 5.00 9.78 -42.24
N ASN A 588 4.10 10.03 -43.19
CA ASN A 588 3.76 9.10 -44.29
C ASN A 588 3.40 7.68 -43.84
N GLY A 589 2.79 7.52 -42.66
CA GLY A 589 2.43 6.21 -42.11
C GLY A 589 3.59 5.46 -41.44
N TYR A 590 4.76 6.08 -41.29
CA TYR A 590 5.90 5.56 -40.54
C TYR A 590 6.05 6.30 -39.21
N VAL A 591 6.45 5.60 -38.17
CA VAL A 591 6.80 6.14 -36.85
C VAL A 591 8.30 6.02 -36.64
N TRP A 592 8.89 7.07 -36.07
CA TRP A 592 10.30 7.08 -35.72
C TRP A 592 10.49 6.28 -34.42
N ILE A 593 11.47 5.37 -34.38
CA ILE A 593 11.82 4.49 -33.25
C ILE A 593 13.32 4.47 -32.92
N VAL A 594 13.67 4.46 -31.63
CA VAL A 594 15.03 4.23 -31.09
C VAL A 594 15.03 2.77 -30.70
N TYR A 595 16.05 2.06 -31.14
CA TYR A 595 16.31 0.70 -30.71
C TYR A 595 17.83 0.57 -30.46
N GLY A 596 18.21 0.19 -29.24
CA GLY A 596 19.62 0.27 -28.81
C GLY A 596 20.15 1.71 -28.88
N ASP A 597 21.31 1.90 -29.53
CA ASP A 597 21.96 3.20 -29.71
C ASP A 597 21.63 3.89 -31.06
N VAL A 598 20.71 3.32 -31.84
CA VAL A 598 20.42 3.72 -33.22
C VAL A 598 18.94 4.07 -33.38
N GLY A 599 18.65 4.91 -34.38
CA GLY A 599 17.33 5.40 -34.69
C GLY A 599 16.86 5.05 -36.11
N GLY A 600 15.58 4.77 -36.29
CA GLY A 600 15.02 4.41 -37.59
C GLY A 600 13.50 4.60 -37.66
N TRP A 601 12.92 4.26 -38.79
CA TRP A 601 11.49 4.38 -39.09
C TRP A 601 10.90 3.00 -39.38
N ILE A 602 9.74 2.71 -38.80
CA ILE A 602 8.95 1.52 -39.11
C ILE A 602 7.52 1.93 -39.43
N GLU A 603 6.77 1.11 -40.16
CA GLU A 603 5.36 1.41 -40.43
C GLU A 603 4.57 1.44 -39.11
N ALA A 604 3.88 2.55 -38.85
CA ALA A 604 3.20 2.80 -37.58
C ALA A 604 2.11 1.75 -37.28
N LYS A 605 1.50 1.15 -38.31
CA LYS A 605 0.50 0.09 -38.18
C LYS A 605 1.02 -1.18 -37.51
N TRP A 606 2.34 -1.38 -37.48
CA TRP A 606 2.98 -2.52 -36.83
C TRP A 606 3.45 -2.20 -35.40
N THR A 607 2.95 -1.12 -34.82
CA THR A 607 3.28 -0.70 -33.46
C THR A 607 2.08 -0.68 -32.54
N SER A 608 2.32 -0.94 -31.27
CA SER A 608 1.35 -0.87 -30.17
C SER A 608 2.00 -0.22 -28.96
N THR A 609 1.22 0.40 -28.07
CA THR A 609 1.72 0.89 -26.78
C THR A 609 1.99 -0.24 -25.77
N TYR A 610 1.68 -1.49 -26.12
CA TYR A 610 1.90 -2.69 -25.32
C TYR A 610 2.34 -3.88 -26.20
N PRO A 611 3.09 -4.86 -25.65
CA PRO A 611 3.59 -6.01 -26.43
C PRO A 611 2.46 -6.97 -26.86
N ARG A 612 2.44 -7.37 -28.14
CA ARG A 612 1.41 -8.28 -28.72
C ARG A 612 1.96 -9.63 -29.22
N GLY A 613 3.27 -9.88 -29.13
CA GLY A 613 3.89 -11.14 -29.54
C GLY A 613 4.32 -11.99 -28.34
N ASN A 614 4.51 -13.30 -28.50
CA ASN A 614 4.95 -14.14 -27.37
C ASN A 614 6.17 -13.53 -26.65
N PRO A 615 6.14 -13.38 -25.32
CA PRO A 615 7.28 -12.92 -24.56
C PRO A 615 8.40 -13.98 -24.59
N VAL A 616 9.65 -13.56 -24.37
CA VAL A 616 10.86 -14.40 -24.47
C VAL A 616 10.97 -15.47 -23.36
N GLY A 617 9.93 -15.65 -22.54
CA GLY A 617 9.90 -16.68 -21.48
C GLY A 617 10.92 -16.42 -20.37
N GLU A 618 10.94 -15.20 -19.85
CA GLU A 618 11.99 -14.69 -18.96
C GLU A 618 11.87 -15.20 -17.51
N ARG A 619 10.65 -15.54 -17.07
CA ARG A 619 10.38 -16.12 -15.74
C ARG A 619 9.26 -17.16 -15.77
N PHE A 620 9.26 -18.05 -14.78
CA PHE A 620 8.13 -18.94 -14.50
C PHE A 620 7.22 -18.35 -13.44
N VAL A 621 5.92 -18.44 -13.68
CA VAL A 621 4.85 -18.04 -12.76
C VAL A 621 3.83 -19.16 -12.64
N ALA A 622 3.12 -19.24 -11.53
CA ALA A 622 1.98 -20.16 -11.39
C ALA A 622 0.70 -19.39 -11.13
N THR A 623 -0.43 -19.85 -11.68
CA THR A 623 -1.75 -19.33 -11.32
C THR A 623 -2.07 -19.66 -9.87
N ASN A 624 -2.32 -18.65 -9.03
CA ASN A 624 -2.54 -18.84 -7.60
C ASN A 624 -3.98 -19.23 -7.24
N THR A 625 -4.90 -19.13 -8.21
CA THR A 625 -6.32 -19.48 -8.09
C THR A 625 -6.81 -20.18 -9.36
N GLY A 626 -7.98 -20.82 -9.28
CA GLY A 626 -8.66 -21.41 -10.43
C GLY A 626 -9.46 -20.40 -11.24
N GLY A 627 -9.63 -20.68 -12.55
CA GLY A 627 -10.47 -19.86 -13.43
C GLY A 627 -9.79 -18.59 -13.93
N VAL A 628 -8.46 -18.55 -13.98
CA VAL A 628 -7.68 -17.36 -14.33
C VAL A 628 -7.79 -17.05 -15.83
N PRO A 629 -8.48 -15.98 -16.25
CA PRO A 629 -8.63 -15.63 -17.66
C PRO A 629 -7.32 -15.12 -18.28
N VAL A 630 -7.11 -15.51 -19.54
CA VAL A 630 -6.07 -14.98 -20.42
C VAL A 630 -6.73 -14.00 -21.38
N TYR A 631 -6.40 -12.73 -21.26
CA TYR A 631 -6.93 -11.66 -22.09
C TYR A 631 -6.11 -11.45 -23.36
N SER A 632 -6.77 -10.94 -24.39
CA SER A 632 -6.13 -10.61 -25.66
C SER A 632 -5.23 -9.38 -25.62
N GLU A 633 -5.47 -8.46 -24.67
CA GLU A 633 -4.74 -7.21 -24.45
C GLU A 633 -4.59 -6.96 -22.92
N PRO A 634 -3.70 -6.07 -22.46
CA PRO A 634 -3.48 -5.80 -21.02
C PRO A 634 -4.61 -4.96 -20.39
N SER A 635 -5.83 -5.51 -20.45
CA SER A 635 -7.04 -4.95 -19.87
C SER A 635 -8.08 -6.04 -19.67
N THR A 636 -8.75 -6.04 -18.52
CA THR A 636 -9.82 -7.00 -18.18
C THR A 636 -11.08 -6.77 -19.02
N ALA A 637 -11.19 -5.63 -19.71
CA ALA A 637 -12.25 -5.36 -20.67
C ALA A 637 -12.00 -6.01 -22.05
N SER A 638 -10.82 -6.60 -22.26
CA SER A 638 -10.44 -7.24 -23.52
C SER A 638 -11.06 -8.62 -23.65
N THR A 639 -11.03 -9.19 -24.84
CA THR A 639 -11.56 -10.52 -25.09
C THR A 639 -10.79 -11.57 -24.27
N VAL A 640 -11.52 -12.35 -23.46
CA VAL A 640 -10.98 -13.54 -22.80
C VAL A 640 -10.77 -14.61 -23.87
N ARG A 641 -9.52 -15.07 -24.02
CA ARG A 641 -9.14 -16.12 -24.97
C ARG A 641 -9.33 -17.52 -24.39
N THR A 642 -9.04 -17.70 -23.10
CA THR A 642 -9.21 -18.95 -22.36
C THR A 642 -9.16 -18.67 -20.85
N THR A 643 -9.36 -19.68 -20.03
CA THR A 643 -9.09 -19.67 -18.59
C THR A 643 -8.13 -20.79 -18.20
N TYR A 644 -7.27 -20.54 -17.22
CA TYR A 644 -6.39 -21.54 -16.63
C TYR A 644 -6.89 -21.99 -15.26
N SER A 645 -6.69 -23.27 -14.95
CA SER A 645 -6.89 -23.81 -13.59
C SER A 645 -5.83 -23.26 -12.62
N GLY A 646 -6.06 -23.43 -11.32
CA GLY A 646 -5.04 -23.11 -10.31
C GLY A 646 -3.82 -24.03 -10.46
N ASN A 647 -2.66 -23.52 -10.03
CA ASN A 647 -1.37 -24.20 -10.14
C ASN A 647 -0.94 -24.52 -11.58
N THR A 648 -1.38 -23.70 -12.55
CA THR A 648 -0.88 -23.76 -13.92
C THR A 648 0.41 -22.97 -14.02
N VAL A 649 1.52 -23.64 -14.34
CA VAL A 649 2.82 -23.01 -14.55
C VAL A 649 2.88 -22.41 -15.95
N LEU A 650 3.21 -21.12 -16.04
CA LEU A 650 3.26 -20.32 -17.26
C LEU A 650 4.64 -19.68 -17.40
N GLN A 651 5.08 -19.50 -18.65
CA GLN A 651 6.22 -18.64 -18.95
C GLN A 651 5.74 -17.21 -19.19
N ALA A 652 6.40 -16.26 -18.53
CA ALA A 652 5.98 -14.88 -18.48
C ALA A 652 7.16 -13.92 -18.67
N ALA A 653 6.84 -12.69 -19.08
CA ALA A 653 7.77 -11.57 -19.02
C ALA A 653 7.94 -11.08 -17.56
N TYR A 654 9.06 -10.41 -17.27
CA TYR A 654 9.22 -9.69 -16.00
C TYR A 654 8.36 -8.44 -15.93
N ALA A 655 8.25 -7.72 -17.05
CA ALA A 655 7.52 -6.47 -17.13
C ALA A 655 6.00 -6.69 -17.11
N GLU A 656 5.31 -5.82 -16.38
CA GLU A 656 3.85 -5.80 -16.28
C GLU A 656 3.30 -4.55 -16.96
N TYR A 657 2.13 -4.68 -17.58
CA TYR A 657 1.40 -3.58 -18.19
C TYR A 657 -0.01 -3.54 -17.60
N ASN A 658 -0.40 -2.41 -17.01
CA ASN A 658 -1.69 -2.22 -16.35
C ASN A 658 -2.03 -3.32 -15.33
N GLY A 659 -1.04 -3.76 -14.54
CA GLY A 659 -1.23 -4.83 -13.56
C GLY A 659 -1.49 -6.20 -14.18
N MET A 660 -1.21 -6.36 -15.47
CA MET A 660 -1.22 -7.64 -16.16
C MET A 660 0.20 -8.05 -16.55
N THR A 661 0.48 -9.33 -16.34
CA THR A 661 1.70 -9.98 -16.79
C THR A 661 1.45 -10.58 -18.16
N HIS A 662 2.38 -10.32 -19.08
CA HIS A 662 2.35 -10.94 -20.40
C HIS A 662 2.89 -12.37 -20.30
N ILE A 663 2.11 -13.33 -20.76
CA ILE A 663 2.44 -14.76 -20.78
C ILE A 663 2.61 -15.26 -22.22
N GLN A 664 3.37 -16.33 -22.37
CA GLN A 664 3.35 -17.10 -23.61
C GLN A 664 1.99 -17.78 -23.78
N TYR A 665 1.31 -17.48 -24.88
CA TYR A 665 0.01 -18.05 -25.21
C TYR A 665 -0.16 -18.14 -26.73
N GLY A 666 -0.26 -19.36 -27.25
CA GLY A 666 -0.33 -19.60 -28.69
C GLY A 666 0.82 -18.94 -29.44
N THR A 667 0.53 -18.21 -30.52
CA THR A 667 1.53 -17.49 -31.33
C THR A 667 1.57 -15.97 -31.06
N THR A 668 0.59 -15.42 -30.33
CA THR A 668 0.38 -13.97 -30.15
C THR A 668 0.50 -13.52 -28.69
N GLY A 669 0.95 -14.37 -27.77
CA GLY A 669 0.95 -14.04 -26.34
C GLY A 669 -0.46 -13.84 -25.77
N GLY A 670 -0.51 -13.66 -24.45
CA GLY A 670 -1.75 -13.46 -23.72
C GLY A 670 -1.49 -12.75 -22.41
N TRP A 671 -2.50 -12.10 -21.86
CA TRP A 671 -2.35 -11.26 -20.67
C TRP A 671 -3.11 -11.84 -19.50
N VAL A 672 -2.43 -12.01 -18.37
CA VAL A 672 -3.04 -12.50 -17.13
C VAL A 672 -2.86 -11.43 -16.05
N PRO A 673 -3.90 -11.07 -15.29
CA PRO A 673 -3.73 -10.18 -14.13
C PRO A 673 -2.65 -10.71 -13.18
N SER A 674 -1.64 -9.90 -12.89
CA SER A 674 -0.47 -10.31 -12.12
C SER A 674 -0.83 -10.75 -10.70
N GLN A 675 -1.91 -10.20 -10.14
CA GLN A 675 -2.44 -10.60 -8.83
C GLN A 675 -2.87 -12.08 -8.75
N TRP A 676 -3.14 -12.72 -9.90
CA TRP A 676 -3.48 -14.14 -9.97
C TRP A 676 -2.27 -15.02 -10.27
N LEU A 677 -1.08 -14.44 -10.26
CA LEU A 677 0.17 -15.12 -10.48
C LEU A 677 1.00 -15.10 -9.21
N THR A 678 1.78 -16.16 -9.00
CA THR A 678 2.84 -16.20 -8.00
C THR A 678 4.16 -16.52 -8.68
N THR A 679 5.25 -15.98 -8.13
CA THR A 679 6.61 -16.08 -8.67
C THR A 679 7.55 -16.58 -7.59
N ASN A 680 8.60 -17.31 -7.98
CA ASN A 680 9.57 -17.81 -7.01
C ASN A 680 10.40 -16.66 -6.44
N PRO A 681 10.38 -16.44 -5.12
CA PRO A 681 11.16 -15.37 -4.53
C PRO A 681 12.65 -15.75 -4.45
N GLY A 682 13.53 -14.75 -4.39
CA GLY A 682 14.89 -14.97 -3.92
C GLY A 682 14.90 -15.29 -2.42
N ALA A 683 15.69 -16.28 -1.99
CA ALA A 683 15.85 -16.58 -0.57
C ALA A 683 16.78 -15.56 0.11
N SER A 684 16.29 -14.89 1.15
CA SER A 684 17.10 -14.01 2.01
C SER A 684 17.57 -14.67 3.29
N SER A 685 16.85 -15.70 3.75
CA SER A 685 17.17 -16.47 4.95
C SER A 685 16.60 -17.89 4.84
N VAL A 686 16.86 -18.74 5.83
CA VAL A 686 16.41 -20.15 5.84
C VAL A 686 15.72 -20.49 7.16
N ALA A 687 14.77 -21.42 7.12
CA ALA A 687 14.11 -22.01 8.29
C ALA A 687 13.83 -23.51 8.08
N LEU A 688 13.51 -24.22 9.16
CA LEU A 688 13.05 -25.61 9.13
C LEU A 688 11.53 -25.68 9.34
N THR A 689 10.86 -26.60 8.65
CA THR A 689 9.52 -27.03 9.04
C THR A 689 9.58 -27.79 10.37
N ASN A 690 8.67 -27.50 11.30
CA ASN A 690 8.65 -28.11 12.64
C ASN A 690 7.88 -29.43 12.72
N THR A 691 7.15 -29.79 11.67
CA THR A 691 6.36 -31.01 11.53
C THR A 691 6.22 -31.40 10.06
N GLY A 692 5.74 -32.61 9.78
CA GLY A 692 5.47 -33.10 8.43
C GLY A 692 4.06 -32.81 7.92
N GLY A 693 3.89 -32.87 6.61
CA GLY A 693 2.60 -32.61 5.97
C GLY A 693 2.23 -31.12 5.96
N VAL A 694 3.23 -30.23 5.98
CA VAL A 694 3.02 -28.78 6.02
C VAL A 694 2.49 -28.32 4.67
N PRO A 695 1.27 -27.78 4.58
CA PRO A 695 0.70 -27.34 3.31
C PRO A 695 1.41 -26.09 2.81
N VAL A 696 1.72 -26.08 1.51
CA VAL A 696 2.24 -24.93 0.78
C VAL A 696 1.19 -24.47 -0.22
N TYR A 697 0.86 -23.18 -0.18
CA TYR A 697 -0.15 -22.56 -1.02
C TYR A 697 0.49 -21.58 -2.01
N LEU A 698 -0.15 -21.31 -3.14
CA LEU A 698 0.32 -20.33 -4.13
C LEU A 698 -0.04 -18.88 -3.76
N GLY A 699 -0.35 -18.61 -2.48
CA GLY A 699 -0.60 -17.28 -1.91
C GLY A 699 -0.73 -17.34 -0.39
N PRO A 700 -0.82 -16.19 0.32
CA PRO A 700 -0.74 -16.11 1.78
C PRO A 700 -2.03 -16.58 2.49
N GLY A 701 -2.34 -17.88 2.41
CA GLY A 701 -3.49 -18.47 3.10
C GLY A 701 -3.99 -19.76 2.46
N SER A 702 -4.81 -20.49 3.21
CA SER A 702 -5.47 -21.71 2.74
C SER A 702 -6.58 -21.46 1.69
N GLY A 703 -6.97 -20.21 1.46
CA GLY A 703 -7.90 -19.82 0.40
C GLY A 703 -7.27 -19.80 -1.00
N TYR A 704 -5.94 -19.92 -1.10
CA TYR A 704 -5.22 -20.01 -2.37
C TYR A 704 -5.04 -21.47 -2.79
N THR A 705 -4.71 -21.68 -4.06
CA THR A 705 -4.48 -23.03 -4.59
C THR A 705 -3.35 -23.70 -3.82
N LEU A 706 -3.60 -24.92 -3.33
CA LEU A 706 -2.59 -25.76 -2.71
C LEU A 706 -1.54 -26.16 -3.76
N ALA A 707 -0.29 -25.76 -3.53
CA ALA A 707 0.85 -26.11 -4.37
C ALA A 707 1.38 -27.52 -4.06
N GLY A 708 1.31 -27.93 -2.79
CA GLY A 708 1.77 -29.24 -2.33
C GLY A 708 2.02 -29.27 -0.82
N TYR A 709 2.82 -30.24 -0.38
CA TYR A 709 3.17 -30.43 1.03
C TYR A 709 4.68 -30.53 1.22
N LEU A 710 5.16 -30.07 2.36
CA LEU A 710 6.55 -30.24 2.79
C LEU A 710 6.65 -31.29 3.90
N PRO A 711 7.71 -32.11 3.90
CA PRO A 711 8.01 -33.00 5.01
C PRO A 711 8.48 -32.20 6.23
N GLY A 712 8.56 -32.87 7.36
CA GLY A 712 9.08 -32.30 8.60
C GLY A 712 10.59 -32.19 8.57
N SER A 713 11.13 -31.25 9.34
CA SER A 713 12.56 -30.94 9.38
C SER A 713 13.14 -30.55 8.01
N GLN A 714 12.30 -30.06 7.10
CA GLN A 714 12.68 -29.63 5.77
C GLN A 714 13.17 -28.20 5.81
N GLN A 715 14.38 -27.96 5.29
CA GLN A 715 14.90 -26.61 5.11
C GLN A 715 14.20 -25.92 3.95
N VAL A 716 13.71 -24.71 4.21
CA VAL A 716 13.05 -23.83 3.23
C VAL A 716 13.73 -22.46 3.19
N GLY A 717 13.88 -21.89 1.99
CA GLY A 717 14.35 -20.53 1.81
C GLY A 717 13.18 -19.56 2.01
N LEU A 718 13.38 -18.53 2.82
CA LEU A 718 12.38 -17.52 3.10
C LEU A 718 12.71 -16.25 2.30
N SER A 719 11.69 -15.63 1.71
CA SER A 719 11.86 -14.32 1.08
C SER A 719 12.16 -13.23 2.13
N ALA A 720 12.70 -12.10 1.65
CA ALA A 720 12.93 -10.90 2.46
C ALA A 720 11.63 -10.19 2.85
N GLU A 721 10.51 -10.58 2.24
CA GLU A 721 9.21 -9.99 2.50
C GLU A 721 8.74 -10.35 3.91
N ALA A 722 8.10 -9.37 4.55
CA ALA A 722 7.46 -9.60 5.84
C ALA A 722 6.33 -10.63 5.68
N PRO A 723 6.06 -11.47 6.70
CA PRO A 723 4.92 -12.37 6.66
C PRO A 723 3.60 -11.63 6.44
N VAL A 724 2.76 -12.17 5.56
CA VAL A 724 1.42 -11.65 5.24
C VAL A 724 0.39 -12.60 5.86
N GLY A 725 -0.46 -12.10 6.75
CA GLY A 725 -1.50 -12.93 7.39
C GLY A 725 -0.96 -14.14 8.18
N GLY A 726 0.28 -14.07 8.69
CA GLY A 726 0.93 -15.21 9.35
C GLY A 726 1.49 -16.26 8.38
N TYR A 727 1.60 -15.96 7.09
CA TYR A 727 2.24 -16.81 6.09
C TYR A 727 3.55 -16.18 5.60
N ARG A 728 4.57 -17.00 5.36
CA ARG A 728 5.83 -16.59 4.73
C ARG A 728 5.88 -17.06 3.30
N HIS A 729 6.33 -16.18 2.43
CA HIS A 729 6.70 -16.53 1.06
C HIS A 729 8.03 -17.27 1.08
N ILE A 730 8.06 -18.42 0.42
CA ILE A 730 9.17 -19.35 0.44
C ILE A 730 9.60 -19.73 -0.98
N THR A 731 10.86 -20.12 -1.11
CA THR A 731 11.32 -20.82 -2.29
C THR A 731 10.67 -22.20 -2.34
N TYR A 732 9.92 -22.47 -3.40
CA TYR A 732 9.22 -23.74 -3.59
C TYR A 732 9.04 -24.03 -5.08
N GLY A 733 9.55 -25.17 -5.54
CA GLY A 733 9.53 -25.53 -6.96
C GLY A 733 10.14 -24.44 -7.86
N GLN A 734 9.52 -24.19 -9.01
CA GLN A 734 9.93 -23.15 -9.97
C GLN A 734 9.19 -21.82 -9.79
N THR A 735 8.10 -21.79 -9.01
CA THR A 735 7.15 -20.68 -8.96
C THR A 735 6.93 -20.09 -7.56
N GLY A 736 7.61 -20.62 -6.54
CA GLY A 736 7.45 -20.17 -5.16
C GLY A 736 6.22 -20.76 -4.48
N GLY A 737 6.05 -20.44 -3.20
CA GLY A 737 4.90 -20.88 -2.42
C GLY A 737 4.86 -20.21 -1.05
N TRP A 738 3.77 -20.40 -0.33
CA TRP A 738 3.52 -19.77 0.97
C TRP A 738 3.12 -20.82 1.98
N LEU A 739 3.67 -20.72 3.19
CA LEU A 739 3.27 -21.58 4.31
C LEU A 739 3.10 -20.75 5.59
N SER A 740 2.33 -21.26 6.53
CA SER A 740 2.09 -20.56 7.80
C SER A 740 3.34 -20.57 8.69
N THR A 741 3.66 -19.43 9.30
CA THR A 741 4.80 -19.28 10.22
C THR A 741 4.73 -20.20 11.42
N GLN A 742 3.54 -20.65 11.83
CA GLN A 742 3.38 -21.60 12.93
C GLN A 742 4.06 -22.96 12.65
N TRP A 743 4.27 -23.28 11.38
CA TRP A 743 4.92 -24.50 10.95
C TRP A 743 6.44 -24.35 10.79
N LEU A 744 7.00 -23.19 11.13
CA LEU A 744 8.43 -22.92 11.09
C LEU A 744 9.04 -22.96 12.48
N ALA A 745 10.15 -23.67 12.61
CA ALA A 745 10.97 -23.63 13.82
C ALA A 745 11.58 -22.23 13.98
N THR A 746 11.54 -21.69 15.20
CA THR A 746 12.09 -20.36 15.50
C THR A 746 12.88 -20.36 16.80
N ASN A 747 14.00 -19.65 16.77
CA ASN A 747 14.75 -19.30 17.96
C ASN A 747 13.98 -18.21 18.74
N PRO A 748 13.99 -18.25 20.08
CA PRO A 748 13.38 -17.20 20.87
C PRO A 748 14.09 -15.85 20.64
N THR A 749 13.27 -14.82 20.37
CA THR A 749 13.70 -13.45 20.07
C THR A 749 14.30 -12.75 21.29
N SER A 750 13.84 -13.08 22.50
CA SER A 750 14.39 -12.62 23.78
C SER A 750 14.75 -13.80 24.68
N VAL A 751 15.73 -13.64 25.57
CA VAL A 751 16.11 -14.67 26.57
C VAL A 751 15.73 -14.15 27.95
N THR A 752 14.90 -14.90 28.68
CA THR A 752 14.45 -14.57 30.04
C THR A 752 15.31 -15.22 31.12
N GLY A 753 16.05 -16.29 30.82
CA GLY A 753 16.94 -16.93 31.77
C GLY A 753 17.66 -18.16 31.21
N THR A 754 18.26 -18.94 32.11
CA THR A 754 18.94 -20.20 31.81
C THR A 754 18.34 -21.33 32.64
N VAL A 755 18.03 -22.45 32.00
CA VAL A 755 17.66 -23.72 32.66
C VAL A 755 18.72 -24.79 32.38
N TYR A 756 18.75 -25.82 33.22
CA TYR A 756 19.70 -26.94 33.08
C TYR A 756 18.95 -28.26 32.88
N THR A 757 19.45 -29.15 32.03
CA THR A 757 18.84 -30.47 31.80
C THR A 757 19.13 -31.42 32.96
N ASN A 758 18.10 -32.06 33.51
CA ASN A 758 18.25 -32.89 34.71
C ASN A 758 18.72 -34.34 34.45
N THR A 759 18.66 -34.79 33.20
CA THR A 759 19.11 -36.11 32.76
C THR A 759 19.76 -36.05 31.37
N GLY A 760 20.36 -37.15 30.93
CA GLY A 760 20.94 -37.29 29.60
C GLY A 760 19.92 -37.77 28.56
N GLY A 761 20.12 -37.38 27.30
CA GLY A 761 19.25 -37.77 26.19
C GLY A 761 17.93 -37.02 26.15
N VAL A 762 17.87 -35.81 26.72
CA VAL A 762 16.64 -35.00 26.75
C VAL A 762 16.29 -34.59 25.33
N PRO A 763 15.10 -34.94 24.81
CA PRO A 763 14.70 -34.60 23.46
C PRO A 763 14.42 -33.11 23.33
N VAL A 764 14.91 -32.52 22.23
CA VAL A 764 14.62 -31.15 21.82
C VAL A 764 13.71 -31.21 20.61
N HIS A 765 12.48 -30.71 20.74
CA HIS A 765 11.49 -30.68 19.66
C HIS A 765 11.52 -29.35 18.91
N LEU A 766 11.15 -29.35 17.64
CA LEU A 766 11.02 -28.14 16.82
C LEU A 766 9.73 -27.35 17.10
N GLY A 767 8.85 -27.85 17.99
CA GLY A 767 7.63 -27.18 18.45
C GLY A 767 7.21 -27.60 19.87
N PRO A 768 6.19 -26.96 20.46
CA PRO A 768 5.80 -27.11 21.87
C PRO A 768 4.98 -28.39 22.13
N GLY A 769 5.59 -29.55 21.92
CA GLY A 769 4.93 -30.83 22.15
C GLY A 769 5.71 -32.03 21.60
N SER A 770 5.36 -33.22 22.08
CA SER A 770 5.97 -34.48 21.61
C SER A 770 5.57 -34.89 20.20
N GLY A 771 4.53 -34.28 19.62
CA GLY A 771 4.09 -34.53 18.24
C GLY A 771 4.88 -33.77 17.17
N TYR A 772 5.82 -32.91 17.56
CA TYR A 772 6.71 -32.18 16.65
C TYR A 772 8.02 -32.93 16.44
N ASP A 773 8.65 -32.69 15.29
CA ASP A 773 9.92 -33.32 14.93
C ASP A 773 11.04 -32.98 15.92
N LEU A 774 12.01 -33.88 16.02
CA LEU A 774 13.18 -33.70 16.88
C LEU A 774 14.24 -32.86 16.17
N ALA A 775 14.64 -31.77 16.82
CA ALA A 775 15.85 -31.02 16.48
C ALA A 775 17.12 -31.79 16.87
N GLY A 776 17.03 -32.63 17.91
CA GLY A 776 18.12 -33.40 18.45
C GLY A 776 17.89 -33.79 19.91
N SER A 777 18.97 -34.10 20.61
CA SER A 777 18.96 -34.39 22.05
C SER A 777 20.10 -33.69 22.75
N VAL A 778 19.92 -33.41 24.04
CA VAL A 778 20.94 -32.78 24.89
C VAL A 778 21.35 -33.69 26.05
N SER A 779 22.63 -33.63 26.41
CA SER A 779 23.20 -34.36 27.53
C SER A 779 22.72 -33.80 28.88
N ALA A 780 22.97 -34.53 29.97
CA ALA A 780 22.70 -34.05 31.32
C ALA A 780 23.52 -32.81 31.64
N ASN A 781 23.00 -31.95 32.52
CA ASN A 781 23.65 -30.73 32.98
C ASN A 781 24.02 -29.75 31.85
N THR A 782 23.24 -29.72 30.77
CA THR A 782 23.40 -28.77 29.68
C THR A 782 22.65 -27.48 30.01
N ALA A 783 23.35 -26.35 29.99
CA ALA A 783 22.75 -25.02 30.16
C ALA A 783 22.03 -24.59 28.87
N LEU A 784 20.74 -24.23 28.98
CA LEU A 784 19.89 -23.82 27.87
C LEU A 784 19.29 -22.44 28.18
N ALA A 785 19.58 -21.47 27.32
CA ALA A 785 18.94 -20.16 27.36
C ALA A 785 17.47 -20.31 26.94
N TYR A 786 16.53 -19.83 27.74
CA TYR A 786 15.09 -19.98 27.49
C TYR A 786 14.33 -18.65 27.45
N SER A 787 13.12 -18.69 26.92
CA SER A 787 12.23 -17.53 26.80
C SER A 787 10.80 -17.83 27.22
N GLY A 788 10.18 -16.84 27.89
CA GLY A 788 8.75 -16.79 28.12
C GLY A 788 8.20 -17.85 29.07
N ALA A 789 6.88 -17.90 29.17
CA ALA A 789 6.17 -18.94 29.89
C ALA A 789 6.11 -20.24 29.06
N PRO A 790 6.10 -21.41 29.71
CA PRO A 790 5.92 -22.69 29.04
C PRO A 790 4.63 -22.75 28.21
N GLN A 791 4.69 -23.41 27.06
CA GLN A 791 3.53 -23.71 26.22
C GLN A 791 3.34 -25.23 26.17
N ASN A 792 2.14 -25.71 26.47
CA ASN A 792 1.82 -27.14 26.54
C ASN A 792 2.79 -27.98 27.40
N GLY A 793 3.36 -27.38 28.45
CA GLY A 793 4.36 -28.04 29.31
C GLY A 793 5.78 -28.08 28.74
N TYR A 794 6.06 -27.36 27.66
CA TYR A 794 7.38 -27.23 27.04
C TYR A 794 7.90 -25.79 27.13
N VAL A 795 9.20 -25.65 27.34
CA VAL A 795 9.91 -24.38 27.42
C VAL A 795 10.68 -24.17 26.12
N GLN A 796 10.54 -22.99 25.52
CA GLN A 796 11.30 -22.63 24.32
C GLN A 796 12.73 -22.29 24.70
N VAL A 797 13.69 -22.94 24.04
CA VAL A 797 15.13 -22.79 24.28
C VAL A 797 15.87 -22.42 23.00
N ARG A 798 16.98 -21.71 23.15
CA ARG A 798 17.94 -21.55 22.05
C ARG A 798 18.68 -22.87 21.84
N TYR A 799 18.53 -23.41 20.64
CA TYR A 799 19.17 -24.67 20.25
C TYR A 799 19.55 -24.62 18.77
N GLY A 800 20.85 -24.63 18.48
CA GLY A 800 21.37 -24.44 17.13
C GLY A 800 20.85 -23.17 16.46
N SER A 801 20.75 -23.20 15.12
CA SER A 801 20.31 -22.05 14.32
C SER A 801 18.79 -21.84 14.29
N TYR A 802 18.01 -22.87 14.65
CA TYR A 802 16.55 -22.89 14.45
C TYR A 802 15.73 -22.82 15.75
N GLY A 803 16.34 -23.02 16.91
CA GLY A 803 15.66 -23.07 18.20
C GLY A 803 15.08 -24.45 18.51
N GLY A 804 14.53 -24.59 19.70
CA GLY A 804 13.91 -25.85 20.12
C GLY A 804 13.05 -25.71 21.37
N TRP A 805 12.40 -26.81 21.73
CA TRP A 805 11.48 -26.91 22.85
C TRP A 805 11.81 -28.14 23.68
N VAL A 806 11.88 -27.94 25.01
CA VAL A 806 12.18 -29.01 25.96
C VAL A 806 11.08 -29.08 27.01
N ALA A 807 10.61 -30.29 27.34
CA ALA A 807 9.55 -30.44 28.34
C ALA A 807 10.03 -29.97 29.72
N GLN A 808 9.19 -29.25 30.45
CA GLN A 808 9.54 -28.66 31.76
C GLN A 808 10.08 -29.68 32.76
N LYS A 809 9.53 -30.90 32.76
CA LYS A 809 9.96 -31.98 33.64
C LYS A 809 11.43 -32.40 33.46
N TRP A 810 12.06 -32.04 32.35
CA TRP A 810 13.45 -32.39 32.03
C TRP A 810 14.43 -31.25 32.31
N VAL A 811 13.95 -30.11 32.79
CA VAL A 811 14.77 -28.93 33.07
C VAL A 811 14.58 -28.46 34.51
N ILE A 812 15.64 -27.87 35.06
CA ILE A 812 15.67 -27.35 36.43
C ILE A 812 16.27 -25.95 36.46
N GLN A 813 15.80 -25.14 37.41
CA GLN A 813 16.29 -23.80 37.69
C GLN A 813 16.37 -23.57 39.20
N ASN A 814 17.00 -22.47 39.61
CA ASN A 814 17.02 -22.07 41.01
C ASN A 814 15.59 -21.87 41.55
N PRO A 815 15.25 -22.44 42.72
CA PRO A 815 13.97 -22.16 43.35
C PRO A 815 13.94 -20.73 43.91
N THR A 816 12.74 -20.20 44.11
CA THR A 816 12.56 -19.04 45.00
C THR A 816 12.79 -19.47 46.44
N PRO A 817 13.76 -18.87 47.17
CA PRO A 817 14.03 -19.23 48.56
C PRO A 817 12.84 -18.95 49.48
N VAL A 818 12.46 -19.92 50.30
CA VAL A 818 11.45 -19.76 51.37
C VAL A 818 12.01 -19.98 52.76
N SER A 819 13.18 -20.63 52.88
CA SER A 819 13.85 -20.86 54.15
C SER A 819 15.36 -21.04 53.96
N THR A 820 16.11 -21.05 55.07
CA THR A 820 17.54 -21.40 55.10
C THR A 820 17.75 -22.55 56.07
N MET A 821 18.47 -23.58 55.65
CA MET A 821 18.79 -24.75 56.49
C MET A 821 20.30 -25.00 56.51
N THR A 822 20.78 -25.69 57.54
CA THR A 822 22.21 -26.00 57.72
C THR A 822 22.46 -27.49 57.54
N ALA A 823 23.48 -27.85 56.75
CA ALA A 823 23.89 -29.24 56.56
C ALA A 823 24.42 -29.84 57.88
N THR A 824 23.85 -30.96 58.32
CA THR A 824 24.22 -31.62 59.59
C THR A 824 25.37 -32.61 59.44
N THR A 825 25.74 -32.97 58.20
CA THR A 825 26.85 -33.87 57.88
C THR A 825 27.54 -33.49 56.56
N SER A 826 28.70 -34.09 56.28
CA SER A 826 29.47 -33.89 55.03
C SER A 826 29.18 -34.99 54.01
N GLY A 827 29.48 -34.73 52.73
CA GLY A 827 29.29 -35.71 51.65
C GLY A 827 27.84 -35.82 51.17
N ILE A 828 27.02 -34.79 51.42
CA ILE A 828 25.63 -34.77 50.96
C ILE A 828 25.63 -34.50 49.45
N SER A 829 25.31 -35.52 48.66
CA SER A 829 25.26 -35.37 47.20
C SER A 829 24.09 -34.51 46.73
N ALA A 830 24.38 -33.60 45.80
CA ALA A 830 23.43 -32.69 45.17
C ALA A 830 23.14 -33.16 43.73
N TYR A 831 21.87 -33.29 43.37
CA TYR A 831 21.40 -33.86 42.11
C TYR A 831 20.52 -32.89 41.31
N LEU A 832 20.41 -33.05 40.00
CA LEU A 832 19.50 -32.23 39.18
C LEU A 832 18.03 -32.71 39.21
N GLY A 833 17.70 -33.72 40.01
CA GLY A 833 16.34 -34.22 40.25
C GLY A 833 16.23 -34.98 41.58
N PRO A 834 15.01 -35.31 42.04
CA PRO A 834 14.76 -35.88 43.37
C PRO A 834 15.15 -37.36 43.44
N GLY A 835 16.45 -37.66 43.46
CA GLY A 835 16.93 -39.02 43.61
C GLY A 835 18.31 -39.27 43.03
N THR A 836 18.87 -40.43 43.35
CA THR A 836 20.20 -40.86 42.90
C THR A 836 20.25 -41.26 41.42
N GLY A 837 19.09 -41.44 40.77
CA GLY A 837 18.99 -41.70 39.33
C GLY A 837 19.22 -40.46 38.45
N TYR A 838 19.31 -39.27 39.03
CA TYR A 838 19.58 -38.01 38.34
C TYR A 838 21.07 -37.67 38.35
N TYR A 839 21.49 -36.77 37.45
CA TYR A 839 22.89 -36.37 37.36
C TYR A 839 23.35 -35.65 38.63
N ARG A 840 24.45 -36.13 39.23
CA ARG A 840 25.07 -35.54 40.42
C ARG A 840 25.94 -34.35 40.03
N ILE A 841 25.64 -33.18 40.57
CA ILE A 841 26.31 -31.91 40.24
C ILE A 841 27.27 -31.41 41.31
N GLY A 842 27.26 -32.01 42.49
CA GLY A 842 28.18 -31.61 43.55
C GLY A 842 27.93 -32.32 44.86
N GLU A 843 28.64 -31.84 45.87
CA GLU A 843 28.54 -32.29 47.26
C GLU A 843 28.50 -31.10 48.20
N ILE A 844 27.82 -31.27 49.33
CA ILE A 844 27.68 -30.26 50.37
C ILE A 844 28.38 -30.75 51.65
N SER A 845 29.21 -29.88 52.21
CA SER A 845 29.94 -30.10 53.45
C SER A 845 29.12 -29.73 54.67
N GLN A 846 29.38 -30.38 55.80
CA GLN A 846 28.78 -30.06 57.09
C GLN A 846 28.92 -28.57 57.43
N GLY A 847 27.88 -27.98 58.00
CA GLY A 847 27.84 -26.56 58.38
C GLY A 847 27.51 -25.61 57.23
N THR A 848 27.41 -26.08 55.99
CA THR A 848 27.00 -25.25 54.85
C THR A 848 25.54 -24.83 55.01
N LYS A 849 25.28 -23.52 54.94
CA LYS A 849 23.91 -22.96 54.89
C LYS A 849 23.42 -22.94 53.45
N VAL A 850 22.24 -23.49 53.21
CA VAL A 850 21.62 -23.53 51.88
C VAL A 850 20.28 -22.81 51.91
N GLN A 851 19.98 -22.08 50.83
CA GLN A 851 18.67 -21.48 50.63
C GLN A 851 17.74 -22.54 50.01
N VAL A 852 16.59 -22.77 50.64
CA VAL A 852 15.70 -23.87 50.32
C VAL A 852 14.42 -23.33 49.70
N GLY A 853 14.00 -23.92 48.59
CA GLY A 853 12.72 -23.64 47.93
C GLY A 853 11.52 -24.31 48.61
N ALA A 854 10.32 -24.03 48.10
CA ALA A 854 9.09 -24.69 48.57
C ALA A 854 8.97 -26.14 48.07
N GLU A 855 9.63 -26.48 46.95
CA GLU A 855 9.50 -27.79 46.31
C GLU A 855 10.13 -28.92 47.14
N ARG A 856 9.37 -30.03 47.24
CA ARG A 856 9.73 -31.27 47.94
C ARG A 856 9.20 -32.44 47.14
N ALA A 857 10.01 -33.49 46.98
CA ALA A 857 9.62 -34.72 46.30
C ALA A 857 10.53 -35.85 46.78
N ASP A 858 9.95 -37.03 47.04
CA ASP A 858 10.68 -38.28 47.33
C ASP A 858 11.73 -38.21 48.45
N GLY A 859 11.47 -37.38 49.48
CA GLY A 859 12.43 -37.16 50.58
C GLY A 859 13.62 -36.26 50.22
N TYR A 860 13.56 -35.58 49.08
CA TYR A 860 14.49 -34.54 48.65
C TYR A 860 13.83 -33.16 48.71
N MET A 861 14.67 -32.14 48.83
CA MET A 861 14.29 -30.73 48.73
C MET A 861 15.11 -30.01 47.68
N LEU A 862 14.47 -29.08 46.98
CA LEU A 862 15.13 -28.22 46.02
C LEU A 862 15.78 -27.04 46.73
N ILE A 863 17.07 -26.83 46.48
CA ILE A 863 17.89 -25.74 47.04
C ILE A 863 18.48 -24.89 45.93
N VAL A 864 18.84 -23.65 46.27
CA VAL A 864 19.70 -22.81 45.42
C VAL A 864 21.11 -23.37 45.44
N PHE A 865 21.68 -23.70 44.29
CA PHE A 865 23.01 -24.32 44.18
C PHE A 865 23.84 -23.72 43.02
N GLY A 866 24.53 -22.63 43.31
CA GLY A 866 25.24 -21.85 42.30
C GLY A 866 24.26 -21.24 41.29
N ASN A 867 24.47 -21.49 40.00
CA ASN A 867 23.64 -20.95 38.92
C ASN A 867 22.40 -21.79 38.59
N THR A 868 22.14 -22.87 39.32
CA THR A 868 21.02 -23.79 39.11
C THR A 868 20.45 -24.31 40.43
N GLY A 869 19.26 -24.92 40.38
CA GLY A 869 18.70 -25.63 41.52
C GLY A 869 19.32 -27.01 41.69
N ALA A 870 19.43 -27.49 42.92
CA ALA A 870 19.84 -28.87 43.22
C ALA A 870 18.88 -29.54 44.22
N TRP A 871 18.62 -30.82 44.01
CA TRP A 871 17.88 -31.67 44.92
C TRP A 871 18.84 -32.35 45.89
N VAL A 872 18.56 -32.22 47.19
CA VAL A 872 19.34 -32.82 48.28
C VAL A 872 18.42 -33.56 49.26
N PRO A 873 18.87 -34.67 49.89
CA PRO A 873 18.05 -35.40 50.87
C PRO A 873 17.69 -34.51 52.07
N THR A 874 16.41 -34.40 52.41
CA THR A 874 15.92 -33.51 53.49
C THR A 874 16.49 -33.87 54.86
N LYS A 875 16.65 -35.18 55.12
CA LYS A 875 17.07 -35.73 56.40
C LYS A 875 18.40 -35.16 56.95
N TRP A 876 19.30 -34.69 56.08
CA TRP A 876 20.65 -34.22 56.44
C TRP A 876 20.75 -32.70 56.65
N PHE A 877 19.61 -32.05 56.86
CA PHE A 877 19.53 -30.60 57.10
C PHE A 877 18.63 -30.30 58.29
N SER A 878 19.02 -29.27 59.05
CA SER A 878 18.29 -28.75 60.22
C SER A 878 18.06 -27.26 60.12
#